data_AF-A0AAQ3XCI8-F1
#
_entry.id   AF-A0AAQ3XCI8-F1
#
_cell.length_a   1.000
_cell.length_b   1.000
_cell.length_c   1.000
_cell.angle_alpha   90.00
_cell.angle_beta   90.00
_cell.angle_gamma   90.00
#
_symmetry.space_group_name_H-M   'P 1'
#
loop_
_entity.id
_entity.type
_entity.pdbx_description
1 polymer ?
#
loop_
_entity_poly.entity_id
_entity_poly.type
_entity_poly.pdbx_seq_one_letter_code
_entity_poly.pdbx_strand_id
1 'polypeptide(L)'
;MGKSPKLAQVSTLPTVPASAPKLLRHCLNSESASLEKRTLLLQDEGQSEGIKCKVFAGTWNVGGAAPPDDLDLTDWLDLDTKAGSLCDIYVLGFQEIVPLNVRNVLGPKKRSAAMKWRSLIGDALNNRGRRQQGDQECMEDRQWRQDHQGGDLFGCVVSKQMVGIFVSVWARSGLRRHVRHPGVSCVGAGVLGLLGNKGAVTVRFVLQATGFCFVCCHLASGSGRGDALRRNADAGNILSRTRFHGRCRAAAASPAPAPELPRKILDHDSHYCNRSRARSRSRVVLLGDLNYRVAMDDAEARVLVAAGKWGMLLENDELLFELYTRGRRFDGWREGLVIFAPTYKYHRGSDQLCWRPDAAAATGRCRHHKQHRTPAWCDRVLWRGKGMSQTLYESCGGYRLSDHRPVRAVFHAVCDDVVDGQGSSCCIMGENESSRLAKVSALPFPSLFLSPEQSETVSYRVFAGTWNVGGVAPPDGLDLEDWLDTKASSYDIYVLGFQEMVPLNARNVLGPKQRSAAMRWQLLIGDALNHRRSHEEDTFRCAMSKQMVGIFVSVWTRSSLRRHLRCPGVSSVGAGVLGRLGNKGAVSVRFLLHGTSFCFVCCHLASGGDARRRNADAADILWRTSFLDSGGAAAALPKKILDHDRVVLLGDLNYRVAMDDAGEARQLVRARKWGMLLEHDELLLELATGRQFDGWSEGRVTFAPTYKYHRNSDEFYWRADGGGGAPGVKKQHRAPAWCDRILWRGKGMRQVRYERCGGYRLSDHRPVRAVFHAVCEREEGVGG
;
A
#
# COMPACT_ATOMS: atom_id res chain seq x y z
N MET A 1 -74.14 -7.27 3.62
CA MET A 1 -73.39 -8.52 3.88
C MET A 1 -72.46 -8.78 2.71
N GLY A 2 -71.18 -9.00 2.95
CA GLY A 2 -70.21 -9.34 1.90
C GLY A 2 -68.78 -9.22 2.41
N LYS A 3 -68.29 -10.31 3.02
CA LYS A 3 -66.97 -10.41 3.66
C LYS A 3 -65.83 -10.27 2.63
N SER A 4 -64.80 -9.52 3.00
CA SER A 4 -63.50 -9.46 2.31
C SER A 4 -62.84 -10.85 2.23
N PRO A 5 -62.20 -11.25 1.11
CA PRO A 5 -61.33 -12.41 1.09
C PRO A 5 -59.99 -12.08 1.75
N LYS A 6 -59.56 -12.97 2.64
CA LYS A 6 -58.28 -12.93 3.36
C LYS A 6 -57.11 -13.06 2.38
N LEU A 7 -56.09 -12.19 2.51
CA LEU A 7 -54.76 -12.45 1.96
C LEU A 7 -54.20 -13.72 2.61
N ALA A 8 -53.79 -14.68 1.79
CA ALA A 8 -53.02 -15.83 2.23
C ALA A 8 -51.66 -15.35 2.78
N GLN A 9 -51.37 -15.64 4.05
CA GLN A 9 -50.03 -15.59 4.59
C GLN A 9 -49.19 -16.68 3.88
N VAL A 10 -48.29 -16.27 3.00
CA VAL A 10 -47.15 -17.11 2.61
C VAL A 10 -46.07 -16.90 3.68
N SER A 11 -46.24 -17.57 4.81
CA SER A 11 -45.23 -17.67 5.88
C SER A 11 -44.68 -19.09 5.92
N THR A 12 -43.87 -19.45 4.93
CA THR A 12 -42.97 -20.60 5.04
C THR A 12 -41.62 -20.20 4.49
N LEU A 13 -40.69 -19.88 5.40
CA LEU A 13 -39.26 -19.90 5.07
C LEU A 13 -38.92 -21.28 4.50
N PRO A 14 -38.06 -21.38 3.48
CA PRO A 14 -37.65 -22.68 2.96
C PRO A 14 -37.00 -23.49 4.07
N THR A 15 -37.61 -24.62 4.43
CA THR A 15 -37.05 -25.58 5.38
C THR A 15 -35.72 -26.09 4.84
N VAL A 16 -34.65 -25.91 5.61
CA VAL A 16 -33.30 -26.36 5.25
C VAL A 16 -33.31 -27.88 5.12
N PRO A 17 -33.00 -28.46 3.94
CA PRO A 17 -32.98 -29.90 3.79
C PRO A 17 -31.90 -30.50 4.71
N ALA A 18 -32.21 -31.63 5.36
CA ALA A 18 -31.31 -32.32 6.28
C ALA A 18 -30.00 -32.83 5.62
N SER A 19 -29.85 -32.67 4.30
CA SER A 19 -28.65 -32.92 3.50
C SER A 19 -27.74 -31.70 3.31
N ALA A 20 -28.12 -30.50 3.78
CA ALA A 20 -27.30 -29.29 3.61
C ALA A 20 -25.97 -29.37 4.40
N PRO A 21 -24.81 -28.99 3.84
CA PRO A 21 -23.51 -29.04 4.52
C PRO A 21 -23.37 -28.09 5.74
N LYS A 22 -22.47 -28.41 6.69
CA LYS A 22 -22.34 -27.75 8.01
C LYS A 22 -22.07 -26.24 7.94
N LEU A 23 -21.25 -25.76 7.00
CA LEU A 23 -20.93 -24.33 6.84
C LEU A 23 -22.14 -23.54 6.31
N LEU A 24 -22.90 -24.10 5.36
CA LEU A 24 -24.13 -23.50 4.86
C LEU A 24 -25.20 -23.45 5.97
N ARG A 25 -25.31 -24.49 6.80
CA ARG A 25 -26.15 -24.46 8.01
C ARG A 25 -25.67 -23.42 9.01
N HIS A 26 -24.37 -23.24 9.20
CA HIS A 26 -23.88 -22.21 10.12
C HIS A 26 -24.18 -20.79 9.59
N CYS A 27 -24.01 -20.54 8.30
CA CYS A 27 -24.36 -19.27 7.66
C CYS A 27 -25.88 -19.02 7.73
N LEU A 28 -26.70 -19.98 7.31
CA LEU A 28 -28.16 -19.88 7.33
C LEU A 28 -28.73 -19.85 8.76
N ASN A 29 -28.14 -20.56 9.72
CA ASN A 29 -28.58 -20.50 11.12
C ASN A 29 -28.14 -19.19 11.79
N SER A 30 -26.98 -18.63 11.41
CA SER A 30 -26.58 -17.29 11.86
C SER A 30 -27.46 -16.20 11.26
N GLU A 31 -27.91 -16.37 10.01
CA GLU A 31 -28.87 -15.47 9.36
C GLU A 31 -30.28 -15.65 9.90
N SER A 32 -30.79 -16.88 10.10
CA SER A 32 -32.10 -17.15 10.70
C SER A 32 -32.17 -16.67 12.15
N ALA A 33 -31.13 -16.89 12.96
CA ALA A 33 -31.03 -16.32 14.30
C ALA A 33 -30.90 -14.78 14.27
N SER A 34 -30.32 -14.21 13.20
CA SER A 34 -30.31 -12.75 12.97
C SER A 34 -31.63 -12.23 12.41
N LEU A 35 -32.40 -13.04 11.68
CA LEU A 35 -33.69 -12.69 11.08
C LEU A 35 -34.79 -12.74 12.14
N GLU A 36 -34.83 -13.76 13.00
CA GLU A 36 -35.74 -13.81 14.16
C GLU A 36 -35.40 -12.70 15.17
N LYS A 37 -34.11 -12.43 15.44
CA LYS A 37 -33.71 -11.23 16.19
C LYS A 37 -34.05 -9.93 15.46
N ARG A 38 -34.01 -9.88 14.13
CA ARG A 38 -34.42 -8.69 13.35
C ARG A 38 -35.92 -8.49 13.38
N THR A 39 -36.75 -9.53 13.35
CA THR A 39 -38.21 -9.38 13.47
C THR A 39 -38.61 -8.89 14.87
N LEU A 40 -37.88 -9.29 15.91
CA LEU A 40 -38.08 -8.79 17.28
C LEU A 40 -37.43 -7.43 17.56
N LEU A 41 -36.31 -7.07 16.89
CA LEU A 41 -35.66 -5.74 17.02
C LEU A 41 -36.25 -4.68 16.08
N LEU A 42 -36.98 -5.07 15.03
CA LEU A 42 -37.73 -4.13 14.19
C LEU A 42 -39.00 -3.59 14.87
N GLN A 43 -39.36 -4.11 16.04
CA GLN A 43 -40.43 -3.56 16.88
C GLN A 43 -39.94 -2.53 17.92
N ASP A 44 -38.62 -2.31 18.04
CA ASP A 44 -38.04 -1.36 19.02
C ASP A 44 -37.09 -0.31 18.39
N GLU A 45 -36.94 -0.29 17.06
CA GLU A 45 -36.33 0.87 16.38
C GLU A 45 -37.39 1.94 16.16
N GLY A 46 -37.50 2.85 17.13
CA GLY A 46 -38.27 4.09 16.99
C GLY A 46 -37.99 4.77 15.65
N GLN A 47 -39.05 5.29 15.04
CA GLN A 47 -39.05 6.08 13.81
C GLN A 47 -37.91 7.12 13.82
N SER A 48 -36.79 6.84 13.14
CA SER A 48 -35.76 7.86 12.90
C SER A 48 -36.03 8.54 11.56
N GLU A 49 -36.23 9.86 11.57
CA GLU A 49 -36.61 10.72 10.43
C GLU A 49 -35.48 11.01 9.40
N GLY A 50 -34.40 10.22 9.35
CA GLY A 50 -33.25 10.49 8.48
C GLY A 50 -33.48 10.19 6.98
N ILE A 51 -32.82 10.95 6.09
CA ILE A 51 -32.89 10.74 4.63
C ILE A 51 -32.38 9.33 4.26
N LYS A 52 -33.22 8.55 3.60
CA LYS A 52 -32.84 7.25 3.02
C LYS A 52 -32.30 7.47 1.61
N CYS A 53 -31.08 7.03 1.34
CA CYS A 53 -30.48 7.06 0.00
C CYS A 53 -30.18 5.65 -0.51
N LYS A 54 -30.47 5.42 -1.79
CA LYS A 54 -30.16 4.17 -2.50
C LYS A 54 -28.79 4.29 -3.18
N VAL A 55 -27.84 3.46 -2.78
CA VAL A 55 -26.44 3.53 -3.21
C VAL A 55 -26.09 2.30 -4.04
N PHE A 56 -25.73 2.50 -5.30
CA PHE A 56 -25.18 1.49 -6.19
C PHE A 56 -23.66 1.42 -6.03
N ALA A 57 -23.11 0.21 -5.90
CA ALA A 57 -21.69 -0.08 -5.94
C ALA A 57 -21.41 -1.19 -6.94
N GLY A 58 -20.70 -0.88 -8.04
CA GLY A 58 -20.31 -1.82 -9.07
C GLY A 58 -18.81 -1.95 -9.20
N THR A 59 -18.31 -3.17 -9.43
CA THR A 59 -16.90 -3.42 -9.73
C THR A 59 -16.72 -4.26 -10.99
N TRP A 60 -15.68 -3.96 -11.78
CA TRP A 60 -15.32 -4.75 -12.95
C TRP A 60 -13.82 -4.69 -13.29
N ASN A 61 -13.15 -5.84 -13.23
CA ASN A 61 -11.85 -6.00 -13.89
C ASN A 61 -12.02 -6.14 -15.42
N VAL A 62 -11.53 -5.16 -16.19
CA VAL A 62 -11.72 -5.12 -17.65
C VAL A 62 -10.51 -5.68 -18.43
N GLY A 63 -9.54 -6.28 -17.75
CA GLY A 63 -8.48 -7.10 -18.36
C GLY A 63 -7.59 -6.39 -19.39
N GLY A 64 -7.36 -5.08 -19.23
CA GLY A 64 -6.57 -4.25 -20.14
C GLY A 64 -7.35 -3.71 -21.34
N ALA A 65 -8.65 -3.99 -21.47
CA ALA A 65 -9.46 -3.56 -22.60
C ALA A 65 -9.96 -2.11 -22.43
N ALA A 66 -9.83 -1.32 -23.49
CA ALA A 66 -10.59 -0.07 -23.60
C ALA A 66 -12.06 -0.43 -23.89
N PRO A 67 -13.03 0.34 -23.36
CA PRO A 67 -14.42 0.07 -23.68
C PRO A 67 -14.68 0.38 -25.16
N PRO A 68 -15.46 -0.46 -25.87
CA PRO A 68 -16.06 -0.11 -27.15
C PRO A 68 -16.89 1.17 -27.02
N ASP A 69 -16.96 1.97 -28.09
CA ASP A 69 -17.68 3.25 -28.06
C ASP A 69 -19.22 3.04 -28.01
N ASP A 70 -19.70 1.86 -28.40
CA ASP A 70 -21.10 1.41 -28.38
C ASP A 70 -21.47 0.56 -27.16
N LEU A 71 -20.56 0.39 -26.18
CA LEU A 71 -20.80 -0.44 -25.00
C LEU A 71 -22.01 0.05 -24.21
N ASP A 72 -23.03 -0.79 -24.09
CA ASP A 72 -24.23 -0.48 -23.34
C ASP A 72 -24.12 -0.86 -21.85
N LEU A 73 -24.18 0.14 -20.96
CA LEU A 73 -24.10 -0.04 -19.52
C LEU A 73 -25.46 -0.11 -18.83
N THR A 74 -26.55 0.00 -19.59
CA THR A 74 -27.91 0.18 -19.07
C THR A 74 -28.36 -0.99 -18.20
N ASP A 75 -28.10 -2.23 -18.64
CA ASP A 75 -28.35 -3.44 -17.86
C ASP A 75 -27.52 -3.45 -16.57
N TRP A 76 -26.19 -3.34 -16.63
CA TRP A 76 -25.33 -3.39 -15.43
C TRP A 76 -25.68 -2.30 -14.40
N LEU A 77 -25.96 -1.09 -14.86
CA LEU A 77 -26.32 0.05 -14.01
C LEU A 77 -27.78 0.01 -13.51
N ASP A 78 -28.53 -1.03 -13.86
CA ASP A 78 -29.92 -1.25 -13.43
C ASP A 78 -30.82 -0.05 -13.80
N LEU A 79 -30.69 0.43 -15.04
CA LEU A 79 -31.37 1.66 -15.49
C LEU A 79 -32.75 1.38 -16.12
N ASP A 80 -33.01 0.16 -16.56
CA ASP A 80 -34.23 -0.28 -17.26
C ASP A 80 -35.28 -0.93 -16.34
N THR A 81 -35.15 -0.78 -15.02
CA THR A 81 -35.96 -1.54 -14.06
C THR A 81 -37.46 -1.30 -14.21
N LYS A 82 -38.21 -2.35 -14.59
CA LYS A 82 -39.66 -2.47 -14.37
C LYS A 82 -40.06 -2.58 -12.88
N ALA A 83 -39.10 -2.56 -11.95
CA ALA A 83 -39.26 -2.99 -10.55
C ALA A 83 -38.75 -2.01 -9.46
N GLY A 84 -38.41 -0.75 -9.76
CA GLY A 84 -38.07 0.20 -8.69
C GLY A 84 -37.46 1.54 -9.14
N SER A 85 -37.36 2.49 -8.20
CA SER A 85 -36.74 3.80 -8.41
C SER A 85 -35.22 3.70 -8.56
N LEU A 86 -34.64 4.60 -9.36
CA LEU A 86 -33.20 4.71 -9.61
C LEU A 86 -32.39 4.90 -8.33
N CYS A 87 -31.13 4.46 -8.35
CA CYS A 87 -30.22 4.75 -7.25
C CYS A 87 -29.88 6.24 -7.22
N ASP A 88 -29.63 6.77 -6.03
CA ASP A 88 -29.30 8.18 -5.83
C ASP A 88 -27.81 8.46 -5.99
N ILE A 89 -26.99 7.44 -5.69
CA ILE A 89 -25.53 7.47 -5.80
C ILE A 89 -25.07 6.23 -6.57
N TYR A 90 -24.22 6.42 -7.57
CA TYR A 90 -23.55 5.37 -8.31
C TYR A 90 -22.04 5.41 -8.07
N VAL A 91 -21.48 4.33 -7.56
CA VAL A 91 -20.04 4.14 -7.33
C VAL A 91 -19.55 3.01 -8.21
N LEU A 92 -18.65 3.33 -9.14
CA LEU A 92 -18.17 2.39 -10.16
C LEU A 92 -16.66 2.26 -10.05
N GLY A 93 -16.20 1.06 -9.72
CA GLY A 93 -14.79 0.70 -9.61
C GLY A 93 -14.36 -0.20 -10.77
N PHE A 94 -13.24 0.12 -11.41
CA PHE A 94 -12.67 -0.68 -12.47
C PHE A 94 -11.23 -1.04 -12.18
N GLN A 95 -10.80 -2.22 -12.63
CA GLN A 95 -9.43 -2.68 -12.54
C GLN A 95 -8.91 -3.06 -13.93
N GLU A 96 -7.59 -2.93 -14.13
CA GLU A 96 -6.92 -3.15 -15.41
C GLU A 96 -7.50 -2.34 -16.57
N ILE A 97 -7.88 -1.06 -16.38
CA ILE A 97 -8.42 -0.23 -17.49
C ILE A 97 -7.40 0.15 -18.58
N VAL A 98 -6.13 -0.23 -18.41
CA VAL A 98 -5.05 0.00 -19.37
C VAL A 98 -4.14 -1.23 -19.48
N PRO A 99 -3.66 -1.61 -20.68
CA PRO A 99 -2.68 -2.68 -20.83
C PRO A 99 -1.37 -2.30 -20.12
N LEU A 100 -0.85 -3.20 -19.29
CA LEU A 100 0.39 -3.02 -18.52
C LEU A 100 1.65 -3.17 -19.40
N ASN A 101 1.83 -2.27 -20.37
CA ASN A 101 3.05 -2.17 -21.15
C ASN A 101 3.88 -0.98 -20.65
N VAL A 102 5.22 -1.09 -20.64
CA VAL A 102 6.13 -0.06 -20.11
C VAL A 102 5.87 1.33 -20.72
N ARG A 103 5.50 1.38 -22.01
CA ARG A 103 5.12 2.61 -22.72
C ARG A 103 3.83 3.25 -22.21
N ASN A 104 2.89 2.46 -21.67
CA ASN A 104 1.63 2.95 -21.10
C ASN A 104 1.77 3.34 -19.62
N VAL A 105 2.73 2.74 -18.90
CA VAL A 105 3.06 3.13 -17.52
C VAL A 105 3.87 4.44 -17.48
N LEU A 106 4.68 4.71 -18.53
CA LEU A 106 5.63 5.84 -18.59
C LEU A 106 5.29 6.91 -19.65
N GLY A 107 4.33 6.69 -20.54
CA GLY A 107 3.99 7.60 -21.64
C GLY A 107 2.97 8.71 -21.29
N PRO A 108 2.86 9.76 -22.13
CA PRO A 108 1.96 10.91 -21.90
C PRO A 108 0.46 10.61 -22.10
N LYS A 109 0.09 9.45 -22.65
CA LYS A 109 -1.32 9.05 -22.90
C LYS A 109 -2.06 8.55 -21.64
N LYS A 110 -1.89 9.22 -20.49
CA LYS A 110 -2.41 8.78 -19.18
C LYS A 110 -3.93 8.95 -18.97
N ARG A 111 -4.65 9.61 -19.89
CA ARG A 111 -6.02 10.08 -19.63
C ARG A 111 -7.09 9.51 -20.57
N SER A 112 -6.77 8.79 -21.64
CA SER A 112 -7.78 8.40 -22.65
C SER A 112 -8.78 7.35 -22.15
N ALA A 113 -8.32 6.29 -21.48
CA ALA A 113 -9.20 5.19 -21.07
C ALA A 113 -10.18 5.58 -19.95
N ALA A 114 -9.71 6.24 -18.88
CA ALA A 114 -10.59 6.72 -17.82
C ALA A 114 -11.58 7.80 -18.31
N MET A 115 -11.19 8.64 -19.28
CA MET A 115 -12.12 9.59 -19.90
C MET A 115 -13.19 8.87 -20.71
N LYS A 116 -12.84 7.83 -21.49
CA LYS A 116 -13.82 7.00 -22.20
C LYS A 116 -14.82 6.35 -21.25
N TRP A 117 -14.34 5.67 -20.20
CA TRP A 117 -15.22 5.09 -19.17
C TRP A 117 -16.10 6.14 -18.50
N ARG A 118 -15.54 7.30 -18.13
CA ARG A 118 -16.30 8.40 -17.54
C ARG A 118 -17.39 8.91 -18.49
N SER A 119 -17.10 9.03 -19.79
CA SER A 119 -18.08 9.46 -20.81
C SER A 119 -19.21 8.45 -20.89
N LEU A 120 -18.91 7.17 -21.13
CA LEU A 120 -19.90 6.10 -21.25
C LEU A 120 -20.83 6.00 -20.04
N ILE A 121 -20.30 6.16 -18.83
CA ILE A 121 -21.11 6.19 -17.60
C ILE A 121 -22.01 7.43 -17.58
N GLY A 122 -21.48 8.60 -17.90
CA GLY A 122 -22.25 9.84 -17.96
C GLY A 122 -23.38 9.77 -19.00
N ASP A 123 -23.08 9.19 -20.16
CA ASP A 123 -24.04 8.99 -21.24
C ASP A 123 -25.13 8.00 -20.85
N ALA A 124 -24.76 6.85 -20.27
CA ALA A 124 -25.73 5.85 -19.79
C ALA A 124 -26.65 6.44 -18.70
N LEU A 125 -26.11 7.19 -17.73
CA LEU A 125 -26.90 7.77 -16.65
C LEU A 125 -27.84 8.88 -17.11
N ASN A 126 -27.44 9.70 -18.10
CA ASN A 126 -28.13 10.96 -18.43
C ASN A 126 -28.85 10.99 -19.79
N ASN A 127 -28.49 10.14 -20.76
CA ASN A 127 -28.99 10.23 -22.15
C ASN A 127 -30.01 9.13 -22.51
N ARG A 128 -30.78 8.65 -21.52
CA ARG A 128 -31.69 7.49 -21.64
C ARG A 128 -32.74 7.61 -22.76
N GLY A 129 -33.20 8.82 -23.06
CA GLY A 129 -34.24 9.08 -24.06
C GLY A 129 -33.77 9.01 -25.52
N ARG A 130 -32.47 9.14 -25.79
CA ARG A 130 -31.93 9.20 -27.16
C ARG A 130 -31.87 7.85 -27.88
N ARG A 131 -32.00 6.73 -27.15
CA ARG A 131 -31.87 5.37 -27.71
C ARG A 131 -33.20 4.69 -28.03
N GLN A 132 -34.34 5.26 -27.61
CA GLN A 132 -35.67 4.69 -27.91
C GLN A 132 -36.38 5.36 -29.10
N GLN A 133 -35.87 6.46 -29.65
CA GLN A 133 -36.42 7.07 -30.86
C GLN A 133 -35.33 7.07 -31.95
N GLY A 134 -35.49 6.17 -32.93
CA GLY A 134 -34.78 6.28 -34.19
C GLY A 134 -35.24 7.51 -34.97
N ASP A 135 -34.28 8.21 -35.58
CA ASP A 135 -34.38 9.20 -36.65
C ASP A 135 -35.78 9.79 -36.93
N GLN A 136 -36.24 10.71 -36.08
CA GLN A 136 -37.11 11.81 -36.51
C GLN A 136 -37.01 12.98 -35.52
N GLU A 137 -36.21 13.99 -35.84
CA GLU A 137 -36.24 15.27 -35.11
C GLU A 137 -37.59 15.95 -35.34
N CYS A 138 -38.47 15.91 -34.34
CA CYS A 138 -39.71 16.68 -34.33
C CYS A 138 -39.60 17.85 -33.34
N MET A 139 -40.13 19.02 -33.71
CA MET A 139 -40.02 20.28 -32.95
C MET A 139 -40.54 20.22 -31.50
N GLU A 140 -41.27 19.18 -31.11
CA GLU A 140 -41.77 18.96 -29.74
C GLU A 140 -40.64 18.63 -28.72
N ASP A 141 -39.46 18.23 -29.18
CA ASP A 141 -38.32 17.86 -28.33
C ASP A 141 -37.68 19.07 -27.59
N ARG A 142 -37.93 20.30 -28.08
CA ARG A 142 -37.54 21.54 -27.38
C ARG A 142 -38.45 21.86 -26.20
N GLN A 143 -39.72 21.50 -26.28
CA GLN A 143 -40.72 21.80 -25.25
C GLN A 143 -40.59 20.82 -24.07
N TRP A 144 -40.29 19.54 -24.33
CA TRP A 144 -39.96 18.56 -23.29
C TRP A 144 -38.74 18.97 -22.43
N ARG A 145 -37.69 19.55 -23.06
CA ARG A 145 -36.48 20.03 -22.36
C ARG A 145 -36.70 21.31 -21.55
N GLN A 146 -37.72 22.11 -21.86
CA GLN A 146 -38.06 23.30 -21.10
C GLN A 146 -38.96 22.96 -19.90
N ASP A 147 -39.85 21.97 -20.02
CA ASP A 147 -40.75 21.57 -18.92
C ASP A 147 -40.08 20.67 -17.86
N HIS A 148 -38.98 19.96 -18.19
CA HIS A 148 -38.29 19.05 -17.26
C HIS A 148 -37.04 19.64 -16.58
N GLN A 149 -36.93 20.97 -16.45
CA GLN A 149 -35.78 21.66 -15.82
C GLN A 149 -35.62 21.44 -14.28
N GLY A 150 -36.16 20.37 -13.70
CA GLY A 150 -36.20 20.17 -12.25
C GLY A 150 -35.69 18.85 -11.67
N GLY A 151 -35.52 17.76 -12.45
CA GLY A 151 -35.32 16.43 -11.84
C GLY A 151 -34.47 15.46 -12.68
N ASP A 152 -33.65 14.66 -12.00
CA ASP A 152 -33.04 13.40 -12.47
C ASP A 152 -31.72 13.36 -13.27
N LEU A 153 -31.05 14.49 -13.53
CA LEU A 153 -29.67 14.42 -14.06
C LEU A 153 -28.67 13.96 -12.99
N PHE A 154 -27.70 13.12 -13.35
CA PHE A 154 -26.58 12.68 -12.50
C PHE A 154 -25.31 13.47 -12.77
N GLY A 155 -24.73 14.02 -11.71
CA GLY A 155 -23.45 14.72 -11.78
C GLY A 155 -22.30 13.92 -11.16
N CYS A 156 -21.14 13.95 -11.81
CA CYS A 156 -19.93 13.33 -11.28
C CYS A 156 -19.45 14.09 -10.02
N VAL A 157 -19.30 13.34 -8.92
CA VAL A 157 -18.79 13.83 -7.63
C VAL A 157 -17.26 13.68 -7.59
N VAL A 158 -16.76 12.49 -7.93
CA VAL A 158 -15.32 12.18 -7.97
C VAL A 158 -15.04 11.25 -9.13
N SER A 159 -13.94 11.48 -9.86
CA SER A 159 -13.42 10.55 -10.86
C SER A 159 -11.90 10.48 -10.73
N LYS A 160 -11.35 9.30 -10.43
CA LYS A 160 -9.92 9.13 -10.15
C LYS A 160 -9.38 7.83 -10.72
N GLN A 161 -8.24 7.91 -11.39
CA GLN A 161 -7.43 6.77 -11.82
C GLN A 161 -6.09 6.70 -11.06
N MET A 162 -5.68 5.49 -10.69
CA MET A 162 -4.33 5.12 -10.28
C MET A 162 -3.85 3.94 -11.13
N VAL A 163 -2.98 4.21 -12.12
CA VAL A 163 -2.45 3.22 -13.08
C VAL A 163 -3.59 2.41 -13.73
N GLY A 164 -3.86 1.19 -13.28
CA GLY A 164 -4.92 0.33 -13.82
C GLY A 164 -6.24 0.39 -13.05
N ILE A 165 -6.28 1.05 -11.89
CA ILE A 165 -7.47 1.14 -11.04
C ILE A 165 -8.18 2.47 -11.30
N PHE A 166 -9.49 2.44 -11.50
CA PHE A 166 -10.30 3.62 -11.75
C PHE A 166 -11.56 3.61 -10.88
N VAL A 167 -11.95 4.77 -10.37
CA VAL A 167 -13.19 4.96 -9.60
C VAL A 167 -13.92 6.18 -10.14
N SER A 168 -15.23 6.04 -10.34
CA SER A 168 -16.12 7.15 -10.63
C SER A 168 -17.34 7.11 -9.71
N VAL A 169 -17.61 8.23 -9.05
CA VAL A 169 -18.76 8.44 -8.17
C VAL A 169 -19.68 9.47 -8.81
N TRP A 170 -20.96 9.15 -8.92
CA TRP A 170 -22.02 9.99 -9.48
C TRP A 170 -23.17 10.09 -8.49
N ALA A 171 -23.79 11.26 -8.40
CA ALA A 171 -24.95 11.48 -7.56
C ALA A 171 -26.02 12.25 -8.33
N ARG A 172 -27.29 11.95 -8.05
CA ARG A 172 -28.43 12.69 -8.61
C ARG A 172 -28.28 14.17 -8.26
N SER A 173 -28.62 15.08 -9.17
CA SER A 173 -28.31 16.52 -9.05
C SER A 173 -28.88 17.14 -7.76
N GLY A 174 -30.09 16.73 -7.37
CA GLY A 174 -30.72 17.14 -6.11
C GLY A 174 -29.96 16.69 -4.86
N LEU A 175 -29.23 15.56 -4.91
CA LEU A 175 -28.42 15.05 -3.81
C LEU A 175 -26.97 15.55 -3.87
N ARG A 176 -26.43 15.75 -5.07
CA ARG A 176 -25.05 16.18 -5.30
C ARG A 176 -24.72 17.50 -4.60
N ARG A 177 -25.67 18.45 -4.54
CA ARG A 177 -25.52 19.72 -3.81
C ARG A 177 -25.29 19.54 -2.29
N HIS A 178 -25.70 18.40 -1.75
CA HIS A 178 -25.53 18.05 -0.33
C HIS A 178 -24.25 17.25 -0.05
N VAL A 179 -23.49 16.88 -1.10
CA VAL A 179 -22.21 16.19 -0.94
C VAL A 179 -21.13 17.20 -0.55
N ARG A 180 -20.60 17.06 0.65
CA ARG A 180 -19.55 17.91 1.22
C ARG A 180 -18.25 17.13 1.37
N HIS A 181 -17.15 17.86 1.33
CA HIS A 181 -15.80 17.34 1.58
C HIS A 181 -15.45 16.06 0.79
N PRO A 182 -15.50 16.05 -0.55
CA PRO A 182 -14.94 14.94 -1.31
C PRO A 182 -13.42 14.86 -1.07
N GLY A 183 -12.92 13.67 -0.81
CA GLY A 183 -11.52 13.36 -0.56
C GLY A 183 -11.14 12.07 -1.28
N VAL A 184 -9.89 12.00 -1.72
CA VAL A 184 -9.37 10.85 -2.48
C VAL A 184 -8.01 10.43 -1.94
N SER A 185 -7.80 9.14 -1.79
CA SER A 185 -6.54 8.53 -1.40
C SER A 185 -6.18 7.39 -2.36
N CYS A 186 -4.91 7.25 -2.70
CA CYS A 186 -4.42 6.20 -3.59
C CYS A 186 -3.30 5.45 -2.88
N VAL A 187 -3.48 4.14 -2.69
CA VAL A 187 -2.49 3.27 -2.04
C VAL A 187 -2.04 2.22 -3.04
N GLY A 188 -0.78 2.29 -3.50
CA GLY A 188 -0.19 1.24 -4.31
C GLY A 188 0.21 0.03 -3.46
N ALA A 189 -0.12 -1.18 -3.94
CA ALA A 189 0.26 -2.47 -3.36
C ALA A 189 0.96 -3.41 -4.38
N GLY A 190 1.14 -2.96 -5.63
CA GLY A 190 1.71 -3.73 -6.73
C GLY A 190 3.22 -3.97 -6.64
N VAL A 191 3.93 -3.82 -7.76
CA VAL A 191 5.40 -4.02 -7.78
C VAL A 191 6.03 -3.14 -6.68
N LEU A 192 6.80 -3.76 -5.77
CA LEU A 192 7.42 -3.12 -4.58
C LEU A 192 6.48 -2.60 -3.47
N GLY A 193 5.18 -2.92 -3.54
CA GLY A 193 4.18 -2.38 -2.61
C GLY A 193 3.96 -0.87 -2.76
N LEU A 194 4.29 -0.33 -3.95
CA LEU A 194 4.27 1.11 -4.24
C LEU A 194 3.74 1.45 -5.63
N LEU A 195 3.92 0.59 -6.64
CA LEU A 195 3.37 0.81 -7.98
C LEU A 195 1.86 0.49 -8.02
N GLY A 196 1.09 1.38 -8.65
CA GLY A 196 -0.38 1.39 -8.61
C GLY A 196 -1.10 0.36 -9.48
N ASN A 197 -0.40 -0.63 -10.05
CA ASN A 197 -1.05 -1.68 -10.83
C ASN A 197 -1.88 -2.65 -9.96
N LYS A 198 -1.52 -2.78 -8.68
CA LYS A 198 -2.33 -3.35 -7.59
C LYS A 198 -2.39 -2.33 -6.46
N GLY A 199 -3.39 -2.39 -5.59
CA GLY A 199 -3.62 -1.39 -4.54
C GLY A 199 -5.08 -0.97 -4.45
N ALA A 200 -5.32 0.29 -4.08
CA ALA A 200 -6.66 0.86 -4.06
C ALA A 200 -6.72 2.34 -4.41
N VAL A 201 -7.85 2.75 -4.97
CA VAL A 201 -8.31 4.13 -5.01
C VAL A 201 -9.49 4.25 -4.06
N THR A 202 -9.36 5.09 -3.04
CA THR A 202 -10.39 5.30 -2.01
C THR A 202 -10.97 6.70 -2.14
N VAL A 203 -12.30 6.79 -2.12
CA VAL A 203 -13.06 8.03 -2.17
C VAL A 203 -13.85 8.19 -0.88
N ARG A 204 -13.85 9.39 -0.30
CA ARG A 204 -14.65 9.72 0.89
C ARG A 204 -15.37 11.03 0.69
N PHE A 205 -16.64 11.10 1.07
CA PHE A 205 -17.38 12.36 1.17
C PHE A 205 -18.36 12.29 2.34
N VAL A 206 -18.96 13.42 2.67
CA VAL A 206 -20.04 13.52 3.65
C VAL A 206 -21.32 13.90 2.92
N LEU A 207 -22.41 13.22 3.24
CA LEU A 207 -23.74 13.57 2.81
C LEU A 207 -24.57 13.88 4.07
N GLN A 208 -25.07 15.11 4.19
CA GLN A 208 -25.62 15.65 5.44
C GLN A 208 -24.62 15.51 6.61
N ALA A 209 -24.95 14.72 7.63
CA ALA A 209 -24.06 14.39 8.74
C ALA A 209 -23.42 13.00 8.63
N THR A 210 -23.67 12.24 7.55
CA THR A 210 -23.17 10.87 7.37
C THR A 210 -21.95 10.81 6.45
N GLY A 211 -20.85 10.25 6.95
CA GLY A 211 -19.65 9.98 6.15
C GLY A 211 -19.80 8.73 5.29
N PHE A 212 -19.45 8.82 4.01
CA PHE A 212 -19.33 7.69 3.09
C PHE A 212 -17.87 7.48 2.69
N CYS A 213 -17.42 6.23 2.65
CA CYS A 213 -16.08 5.85 2.20
C CYS A 213 -16.15 4.62 1.28
N PHE A 214 -15.69 4.78 0.05
CA PHE A 214 -15.68 3.74 -0.98
C PHE A 214 -14.25 3.37 -1.35
N VAL A 215 -13.87 2.10 -1.19
CA VAL A 215 -12.52 1.58 -1.39
C VAL A 215 -12.52 0.66 -2.62
N CYS A 216 -12.03 1.12 -3.77
CA CYS A 216 -11.89 0.28 -4.96
C CYS A 216 -10.52 -0.40 -4.98
N CYS A 217 -10.48 -1.71 -4.84
CA CYS A 217 -9.27 -2.52 -4.66
C CYS A 217 -8.90 -3.31 -5.91
N HIS A 218 -7.61 -3.60 -6.04
CA HIS A 218 -7.06 -4.59 -6.95
C HIS A 218 -5.93 -5.31 -6.22
N LEU A 219 -6.20 -6.47 -5.62
CA LEU A 219 -5.26 -7.16 -4.73
C LEU A 219 -4.33 -8.11 -5.51
N ALA A 220 -3.32 -8.65 -4.82
CA ALA A 220 -2.39 -9.62 -5.39
C ALA A 220 -3.08 -10.79 -6.11
N SER A 221 -2.70 -11.02 -7.35
CA SER A 221 -3.06 -12.20 -8.13
C SER A 221 -2.15 -13.39 -7.77
N GLY A 222 -2.65 -14.61 -7.95
CA GLY A 222 -1.91 -15.85 -7.67
C GLY A 222 -2.84 -16.92 -7.10
N SER A 223 -2.41 -18.17 -7.21
CA SER A 223 -3.12 -19.38 -6.75
C SER A 223 -2.20 -20.36 -6.03
N GLY A 224 -0.97 -19.95 -5.68
CA GLY A 224 0.00 -20.78 -4.97
C GLY A 224 -0.17 -20.69 -3.45
N ARG A 225 0.45 -21.64 -2.74
CA ARG A 225 0.47 -21.67 -1.27
C ARG A 225 1.03 -20.36 -0.71
N GLY A 226 0.23 -19.66 0.11
CA GLY A 226 0.58 -18.37 0.70
C GLY A 226 0.10 -17.12 -0.07
N ASP A 227 -0.51 -17.26 -1.24
CA ASP A 227 -1.04 -16.11 -1.99
C ASP A 227 -2.24 -15.43 -1.29
N ALA A 228 -3.05 -16.20 -0.55
CA ALA A 228 -4.10 -15.64 0.32
C ALA A 228 -3.52 -14.68 1.38
N LEU A 229 -2.40 -15.05 2.02
CA LEU A 229 -1.71 -14.18 2.99
C LEU A 229 -1.22 -12.89 2.33
N ARG A 230 -0.82 -12.96 1.06
CA ARG A 230 -0.42 -11.77 0.29
C ARG A 230 -1.60 -10.85 0.01
N ARG A 231 -2.78 -11.40 -0.32
CA ARG A 231 -4.02 -10.62 -0.46
C ARG A 231 -4.43 -9.97 0.86
N ASN A 232 -4.34 -10.72 1.97
CA ASN A 232 -4.56 -10.20 3.31
C ASN A 232 -3.59 -9.05 3.66
N ALA A 233 -2.32 -9.19 3.29
CA ALA A 233 -1.31 -8.16 3.49
C ALA A 233 -1.59 -6.91 2.65
N ASP A 234 -1.98 -7.06 1.39
CA ASP A 234 -2.37 -5.94 0.52
C ASP A 234 -3.60 -5.22 1.09
N ALA A 235 -4.63 -5.97 1.52
CA ALA A 235 -5.83 -5.41 2.16
C ALA A 235 -5.48 -4.67 3.46
N GLY A 236 -4.67 -5.26 4.34
CA GLY A 236 -4.22 -4.61 5.58
C GLY A 236 -3.39 -3.35 5.31
N ASN A 237 -2.56 -3.36 4.27
CA ASN A 237 -1.79 -2.22 3.83
C ASN A 237 -2.71 -1.09 3.32
N ILE A 238 -3.71 -1.40 2.50
CA ILE A 238 -4.71 -0.44 2.01
C ILE A 238 -5.48 0.19 3.18
N LEU A 239 -6.02 -0.64 4.09
CA LEU A 239 -6.80 -0.17 5.24
C LEU A 239 -5.98 0.74 6.17
N SER A 240 -4.70 0.44 6.37
CA SER A 240 -3.81 1.20 7.28
C SER A 240 -3.17 2.44 6.64
N ARG A 241 -2.85 2.41 5.33
CA ARG A 241 -2.15 3.50 4.64
C ARG A 241 -3.06 4.51 3.97
N THR A 242 -4.34 4.19 3.76
CA THR A 242 -5.29 5.16 3.21
C THR A 242 -5.42 6.35 4.15
N ARG A 243 -5.13 7.55 3.62
CA ARG A 243 -5.25 8.81 4.35
C ARG A 243 -5.81 9.92 3.46
N PHE A 244 -6.87 10.57 3.92
CA PHE A 244 -7.45 11.74 3.27
C PHE A 244 -6.74 13.00 3.74
N HIS A 245 -6.32 13.85 2.79
CA HIS A 245 -5.66 15.11 3.08
C HIS A 245 -6.65 16.25 2.83
N GLY A 246 -6.98 16.99 3.89
CA GLY A 246 -7.81 18.19 3.80
C GLY A 246 -7.76 18.97 5.10
N ARG A 247 -7.16 20.17 5.08
CA ARG A 247 -7.50 21.21 6.04
C ARG A 247 -8.92 21.67 5.69
N CYS A 248 -9.81 21.78 6.66
CA CYS A 248 -10.90 22.74 6.52
C CYS A 248 -10.22 24.10 6.29
N ARG A 249 -10.41 24.71 5.12
CA ARG A 249 -10.31 26.17 5.06
C ARG A 249 -11.40 26.63 6.01
N ALA A 250 -11.01 27.16 7.17
CA ALA A 250 -11.92 27.96 7.96
C ALA A 250 -12.42 29.04 7.02
N ALA A 251 -13.70 28.99 6.66
CA ALA A 251 -14.36 30.19 6.20
C ALA A 251 -14.18 31.18 7.36
N ALA A 252 -13.51 32.30 7.09
CA ALA A 252 -13.50 33.40 8.02
C ALA A 252 -14.96 33.72 8.35
N ALA A 253 -15.28 33.84 9.65
CA ALA A 253 -16.61 34.01 10.25
C ALA A 253 -17.38 32.72 10.63
N SER A 254 -16.87 31.96 11.61
CA SER A 254 -17.74 31.28 12.58
C SER A 254 -16.94 30.93 13.86
N PRO A 255 -17.46 31.12 15.09
CA PRO A 255 -16.72 30.87 16.33
C PRO A 255 -16.65 29.38 16.73
N ALA A 256 -17.24 28.47 15.95
CA ALA A 256 -17.27 27.04 16.29
C ALA A 256 -16.12 26.26 15.61
N PRO A 257 -15.44 25.34 16.32
CA PRO A 257 -14.44 24.47 15.71
C PRO A 257 -15.10 23.57 14.65
N ALA A 258 -14.56 23.57 13.43
CA ALA A 258 -15.07 22.74 12.34
C ALA A 258 -15.01 21.25 12.72
N PRO A 259 -16.03 20.43 12.41
CA PRO A 259 -16.01 19.00 12.73
C PRO A 259 -14.82 18.34 12.03
N GLU A 260 -13.99 17.66 12.81
CA GLU A 260 -12.86 16.92 12.26
C GLU A 260 -13.41 15.74 11.44
N LEU A 261 -12.90 15.54 10.22
CA LEU A 261 -13.38 14.50 9.31
C LEU A 261 -12.53 13.24 9.48
N PRO A 262 -13.10 12.02 9.37
CA PRO A 262 -12.32 10.78 9.41
C PRO A 262 -11.18 10.82 8.40
N ARG A 263 -9.96 10.54 8.87
CA ARG A 263 -8.74 10.63 8.06
C ARG A 263 -8.33 9.29 7.47
N LYS A 264 -8.70 8.17 8.09
CA LYS A 264 -8.46 6.80 7.60
C LYS A 264 -9.78 6.03 7.39
N ILE A 265 -9.69 4.89 6.68
CA ILE A 265 -10.83 3.99 6.45
C ILE A 265 -11.44 3.47 7.75
N LEU A 266 -10.63 3.14 8.76
CA LEU A 266 -11.12 2.58 10.03
C LEU A 266 -11.54 3.65 11.05
N ASP A 267 -11.13 4.92 10.88
CA ASP A 267 -11.60 6.04 11.73
C ASP A 267 -13.10 6.30 11.51
N HIS A 268 -13.67 5.77 10.43
CA HIS A 268 -15.09 5.79 10.13
C HIS A 268 -15.92 4.94 11.12
N ASP A 269 -15.30 4.02 11.87
CA ASP A 269 -15.95 3.24 12.93
C ASP A 269 -15.83 3.85 14.33
N SER A 270 -14.84 4.71 14.57
CA SER A 270 -14.59 5.28 15.89
C SER A 270 -15.61 6.37 16.23
N HIS A 271 -16.23 6.23 17.39
CA HIS A 271 -17.15 7.19 17.98
C HIS A 271 -16.49 8.58 18.07
N TYR A 272 -17.00 9.56 17.33
CA TYR A 272 -16.66 10.96 17.56
C TYR A 272 -17.16 11.35 18.95
N CYS A 273 -16.23 11.58 19.89
CA CYS A 273 -16.52 12.14 21.20
C CYS A 273 -15.75 13.44 21.36
N ASN A 274 -16.47 14.56 21.28
CA ASN A 274 -16.18 15.69 22.15
C ASN A 274 -17.49 16.44 22.38
N ARG A 275 -17.92 16.45 23.65
CA ARG A 275 -19.01 17.26 24.25
C ARG A 275 -20.02 17.87 23.26
N SER A 276 -21.01 17.07 22.87
CA SER A 276 -22.42 17.42 22.56
C SER A 276 -23.02 16.37 21.62
N ARG A 277 -24.32 16.10 21.76
CA ARG A 277 -25.06 15.02 21.10
C ARG A 277 -25.09 15.15 19.56
N ALA A 278 -24.17 14.51 18.83
CA ALA A 278 -24.41 14.07 17.44
C ALA A 278 -23.48 12.89 17.06
N ARG A 279 -24.04 11.68 17.05
CA ARG A 279 -23.32 10.42 16.78
C ARG A 279 -23.24 10.16 15.27
N SER A 280 -22.35 10.81 14.53
CA SER A 280 -22.17 10.50 13.10
C SER A 280 -21.52 9.11 12.93
N ARG A 281 -22.25 8.16 12.34
CA ARG A 281 -21.75 6.82 12.00
C ARG A 281 -21.40 6.82 10.52
N SER A 282 -20.19 6.43 10.13
CA SER A 282 -19.84 6.37 8.70
C SER A 282 -20.28 5.06 8.04
N ARG A 283 -20.36 5.07 6.72
CA ARG A 283 -20.72 3.96 5.83
C ARG A 283 -19.52 3.62 4.96
N VAL A 284 -18.98 2.42 5.10
CA VAL A 284 -17.76 2.01 4.38
C VAL A 284 -18.09 0.85 3.44
N VAL A 285 -17.75 1.00 2.17
CA VAL A 285 -17.90 -0.04 1.14
C VAL A 285 -16.54 -0.32 0.51
N LEU A 286 -16.15 -1.59 0.47
CA LEU A 286 -14.96 -2.07 -0.22
C LEU A 286 -15.43 -2.89 -1.41
N LEU A 287 -15.01 -2.49 -2.60
CA LEU A 287 -15.33 -3.17 -3.85
C LEU A 287 -14.06 -3.39 -4.67
N GLY A 288 -14.02 -4.34 -5.57
CA GLY A 288 -12.87 -4.52 -6.45
C GLY A 288 -12.59 -5.96 -6.83
N ASP A 289 -11.54 -6.13 -7.64
CA ASP A 289 -10.91 -7.42 -7.86
C ASP A 289 -10.01 -7.77 -6.67
N LEU A 290 -10.62 -8.42 -5.68
CA LEU A 290 -9.99 -8.90 -4.46
C LEU A 290 -9.13 -10.14 -4.71
N ASN A 291 -9.28 -10.77 -5.88
CA ASN A 291 -8.45 -11.88 -6.35
C ASN A 291 -8.43 -13.15 -5.47
N TYR A 292 -9.26 -13.26 -4.43
CA TYR A 292 -9.36 -14.48 -3.61
C TYR A 292 -9.79 -15.67 -4.46
N ARG A 293 -9.26 -16.86 -4.09
CA ARG A 293 -9.41 -18.10 -4.87
C ARG A 293 -10.21 -19.13 -4.10
N VAL A 294 -10.42 -20.26 -4.76
CA VAL A 294 -11.00 -21.45 -4.17
C VAL A 294 -9.85 -22.36 -3.72
N ALA A 295 -9.79 -22.66 -2.42
CA ALA A 295 -8.79 -23.51 -1.79
C ALA A 295 -9.20 -24.99 -1.89
N MET A 296 -9.25 -25.53 -3.10
CA MET A 296 -9.66 -26.90 -3.43
C MET A 296 -8.67 -27.52 -4.42
N ASP A 297 -8.63 -28.86 -4.47
CA ASP A 297 -7.91 -29.58 -5.51
C ASP A 297 -8.41 -29.24 -6.93
N ASP A 298 -7.48 -29.22 -7.89
CA ASP A 298 -7.75 -28.82 -9.27
C ASP A 298 -8.69 -29.80 -9.99
N ALA A 299 -8.61 -31.10 -9.70
CA ALA A 299 -9.48 -32.11 -10.31
C ALA A 299 -10.91 -32.03 -9.76
N GLU A 300 -11.05 -31.86 -8.46
CA GLU A 300 -12.36 -31.71 -7.80
C GLU A 300 -13.07 -30.43 -8.28
N ALA A 301 -12.34 -29.32 -8.34
CA ALA A 301 -12.91 -28.05 -8.78
C ALA A 301 -13.41 -28.11 -10.23
N ARG A 302 -12.76 -28.87 -11.12
CA ARG A 302 -13.23 -29.09 -12.49
C ARG A 302 -14.59 -29.75 -12.53
N VAL A 303 -14.79 -30.80 -11.74
CA VAL A 303 -16.05 -31.56 -11.70
C VAL A 303 -17.18 -30.64 -11.24
N LEU A 304 -16.94 -29.86 -10.18
CA LEU A 304 -17.94 -28.93 -9.67
C LEU A 304 -18.25 -27.80 -10.65
N VAL A 305 -17.24 -27.26 -11.33
CA VAL A 305 -17.41 -26.23 -12.37
C VAL A 305 -18.20 -26.79 -13.56
N ALA A 306 -17.84 -27.97 -14.05
CA ALA A 306 -18.53 -28.61 -15.17
C ALA A 306 -19.99 -28.96 -14.84
N ALA A 307 -20.27 -29.32 -13.59
CA ALA A 307 -21.61 -29.64 -13.09
C ALA A 307 -22.42 -28.41 -12.64
N GLY A 308 -21.86 -27.19 -12.72
CA GLY A 308 -22.53 -25.97 -12.26
C GLY A 308 -22.81 -25.93 -10.75
N LYS A 309 -22.04 -26.66 -9.94
CA LYS A 309 -22.25 -26.82 -8.49
C LYS A 309 -21.54 -25.74 -7.70
N TRP A 310 -21.98 -24.50 -7.87
CA TRP A 310 -21.34 -23.31 -7.28
C TRP A 310 -21.31 -23.32 -5.75
N GLY A 311 -22.37 -23.79 -5.10
CA GLY A 311 -22.43 -23.83 -3.63
C GLY A 311 -21.29 -24.65 -3.01
N MET A 312 -20.97 -25.81 -3.58
CA MET A 312 -19.86 -26.66 -3.11
C MET A 312 -18.50 -26.02 -3.38
N LEU A 313 -18.35 -25.32 -4.50
CA LEU A 313 -17.13 -24.58 -4.82
C LEU A 313 -16.93 -23.40 -3.85
N LEU A 314 -18.01 -22.72 -3.47
CA LEU A 314 -18.02 -21.58 -2.57
C LEU A 314 -17.63 -21.95 -1.12
N GLU A 315 -17.87 -23.18 -0.67
CA GLU A 315 -17.42 -23.67 0.64
C GLU A 315 -15.90 -23.57 0.84
N ASN A 316 -15.15 -23.54 -0.26
CA ASN A 316 -13.70 -23.45 -0.27
C ASN A 316 -13.21 -22.04 -0.66
N ASP A 317 -14.07 -21.02 -0.64
CA ASP A 317 -13.71 -19.64 -0.97
C ASP A 317 -12.81 -19.02 0.12
N GLU A 318 -11.61 -18.60 -0.28
CA GLU A 318 -10.62 -18.00 0.62
C GLU A 318 -11.14 -16.72 1.30
N LEU A 319 -12.01 -15.93 0.64
CA LEU A 319 -12.51 -14.67 1.21
C LEU A 319 -13.57 -14.93 2.28
N LEU A 320 -14.51 -15.85 2.05
CA LEU A 320 -15.49 -16.23 3.07
C LEU A 320 -14.79 -16.76 4.33
N PHE A 321 -13.71 -17.53 4.16
CA PHE A 321 -12.89 -17.98 5.28
C PHE A 321 -12.30 -16.81 6.09
N GLU A 322 -11.80 -15.77 5.42
CA GLU A 322 -11.24 -14.56 6.07
C GLU A 322 -12.32 -13.63 6.66
N LEU A 323 -13.57 -13.70 6.20
CA LEU A 323 -14.71 -12.93 6.71
C LEU A 323 -15.28 -13.54 7.99
N TYR A 324 -15.49 -14.86 8.01
CA TYR A 324 -16.26 -15.54 9.06
C TYR A 324 -15.39 -16.16 10.18
N THR A 325 -14.07 -16.16 10.02
CA THR A 325 -13.15 -16.58 11.09
C THR A 325 -12.75 -15.37 11.94
N ARG A 326 -13.05 -15.40 13.25
CA ARG A 326 -12.71 -14.30 14.18
C ARG A 326 -11.21 -13.99 14.19
N GLY A 327 -10.87 -12.71 14.38
CA GLY A 327 -9.48 -12.24 14.45
C GLY A 327 -8.73 -12.23 13.10
N ARG A 328 -9.42 -12.56 11.99
CA ARG A 328 -8.87 -12.49 10.63
C ARG A 328 -8.99 -11.10 10.02
N ARG A 329 -8.47 -10.95 8.79
CA ARG A 329 -8.23 -9.62 8.23
C ARG A 329 -9.50 -8.81 8.01
N PHE A 330 -10.60 -9.48 7.67
CA PHE A 330 -11.90 -8.85 7.42
C PHE A 330 -12.90 -9.02 8.58
N ASP A 331 -12.41 -9.27 9.79
CA ASP A 331 -13.26 -9.30 10.99
C ASP A 331 -14.10 -8.00 11.12
N GLY A 332 -15.42 -8.16 11.24
CA GLY A 332 -16.40 -7.07 11.28
C GLY A 332 -16.84 -6.50 9.92
N TRP A 333 -16.37 -7.04 8.79
CA TRP A 333 -16.93 -6.76 7.46
C TRP A 333 -18.07 -7.72 7.14
N ARG A 334 -18.97 -7.30 6.24
CA ARG A 334 -20.08 -8.12 5.76
C ARG A 334 -20.06 -8.23 4.24
N GLU A 335 -20.60 -9.34 3.77
CA GLU A 335 -20.85 -9.61 2.36
C GLU A 335 -22.27 -10.15 2.18
N GLY A 336 -22.88 -9.88 1.03
CA GLY A 336 -24.18 -10.42 0.67
C GLY A 336 -24.08 -11.89 0.31
N LEU A 337 -25.23 -12.57 0.29
CA LEU A 337 -25.28 -13.95 -0.13
C LEU A 337 -24.87 -14.06 -1.61
N VAL A 338 -23.79 -14.80 -1.87
CA VAL A 338 -23.30 -15.06 -3.23
C VAL A 338 -24.13 -16.20 -3.83
N ILE A 339 -25.11 -15.84 -4.67
CA ILE A 339 -26.00 -16.79 -5.37
C ILE A 339 -25.72 -16.87 -6.88
N PHE A 340 -24.62 -16.27 -7.34
CA PHE A 340 -24.23 -16.18 -8.74
C PHE A 340 -22.94 -16.98 -9.03
N ALA A 341 -22.73 -17.31 -10.30
CA ALA A 341 -21.57 -18.06 -10.77
C ALA A 341 -20.23 -17.32 -10.50
N PRO A 342 -19.08 -18.02 -10.47
CA PRO A 342 -17.77 -17.40 -10.32
C PRO A 342 -17.56 -16.25 -11.30
N THR A 343 -17.02 -15.12 -10.83
CA THR A 343 -16.83 -13.93 -11.70
C THR A 343 -15.60 -14.04 -12.59
N TYR A 344 -14.71 -14.97 -12.29
CA TYR A 344 -13.48 -15.30 -13.00
C TYR A 344 -13.48 -16.82 -13.17
N LYS A 345 -12.98 -17.46 -14.23
CA LYS A 345 -12.14 -17.02 -15.33
C LYS A 345 -12.83 -17.41 -16.63
N TYR A 346 -13.30 -16.47 -17.43
CA TYR A 346 -14.03 -16.75 -18.66
C TYR A 346 -13.14 -16.67 -19.91
N HIS A 347 -13.57 -17.32 -20.99
CA HIS A 347 -13.07 -16.98 -22.32
C HIS A 347 -13.59 -15.59 -22.72
N ARG A 348 -12.71 -14.69 -23.14
CA ARG A 348 -13.11 -13.35 -23.62
C ARG A 348 -14.08 -13.49 -24.79
N GLY A 349 -15.17 -12.73 -24.78
CA GLY A 349 -16.24 -12.82 -25.78
C GLY A 349 -17.21 -13.99 -25.60
N SER A 350 -17.07 -14.82 -24.57
CA SER A 350 -17.87 -16.04 -24.35
C SER A 350 -18.29 -16.19 -22.89
N ASP A 351 -19.42 -16.85 -22.65
CA ASP A 351 -19.90 -17.24 -21.30
C ASP A 351 -19.34 -18.57 -20.82
N GLN A 352 -18.41 -19.15 -21.57
CA GLN A 352 -17.70 -20.36 -21.17
C GLN A 352 -16.55 -20.03 -20.21
N LEU A 353 -16.55 -20.70 -19.06
CA LEU A 353 -15.42 -20.68 -18.13
C LEU A 353 -14.20 -21.32 -18.81
N CYS A 354 -13.08 -20.62 -18.74
CA CYS A 354 -11.82 -21.02 -19.32
C CYS A 354 -11.10 -22.00 -18.39
N TRP A 355 -11.10 -23.26 -18.85
CA TRP A 355 -10.36 -24.35 -18.26
C TRP A 355 -9.54 -25.00 -19.38
N ARG A 356 -8.20 -25.06 -19.29
CA ARG A 356 -7.41 -25.82 -20.29
C ARG A 356 -6.36 -26.71 -19.64
N PRO A 357 -6.40 -28.01 -19.94
CA PRO A 357 -5.27 -28.78 -20.48
C PRO A 357 -5.49 -29.08 -22.00
N ASP A 358 -4.41 -29.13 -22.78
CA ASP A 358 -4.20 -29.76 -24.11
C ASP A 358 -5.45 -30.03 -25.00
N ALA A 359 -5.72 -29.28 -26.08
CA ALA A 359 -5.32 -29.70 -27.44
C ALA A 359 -5.19 -28.54 -28.47
N ALA A 360 -5.58 -27.31 -28.14
CA ALA A 360 -5.43 -26.15 -29.04
C ALA A 360 -4.09 -25.41 -28.86
N ALA A 361 -3.03 -26.17 -28.54
CA ALA A 361 -1.63 -25.74 -28.65
C ALA A 361 -1.09 -25.90 -30.09
N ALA A 362 -1.82 -26.57 -30.99
CA ALA A 362 -1.39 -26.85 -32.35
C ALA A 362 -1.30 -25.62 -33.28
N THR A 363 -1.93 -24.48 -32.95
CA THR A 363 -1.93 -23.30 -33.85
C THR A 363 -1.02 -22.15 -33.42
N GLY A 364 -0.21 -22.32 -32.39
CA GLY A 364 0.95 -21.45 -32.11
C GLY A 364 0.68 -19.95 -31.82
N ARG A 365 -0.57 -19.47 -31.77
CA ARG A 365 -0.89 -18.03 -31.70
C ARG A 365 -1.12 -17.45 -30.31
N CYS A 366 -1.20 -18.25 -29.25
CA CYS A 366 -1.40 -17.75 -27.88
C CYS A 366 -0.16 -18.00 -26.98
N ARG A 367 0.84 -17.11 -27.07
CA ARG A 367 2.08 -17.20 -26.26
C ARG A 367 1.96 -16.60 -24.85
N HIS A 368 0.79 -16.14 -24.41
CA HIS A 368 0.63 -15.49 -23.10
C HIS A 368 -0.55 -16.11 -22.34
N HIS A 369 -0.23 -16.97 -21.35
CA HIS A 369 -1.01 -17.31 -20.13
C HIS A 369 -0.66 -18.75 -19.67
N LYS A 370 0.55 -18.94 -19.12
CA LYS A 370 1.04 -20.23 -18.56
C LYS A 370 0.62 -20.46 -17.09
N GLN A 371 -0.61 -20.14 -16.70
CA GLN A 371 -1.11 -20.45 -15.35
C GLN A 371 -2.53 -21.04 -15.41
N HIS A 372 -2.63 -22.34 -15.11
CA HIS A 372 -3.88 -23.01 -14.77
C HIS A 372 -4.47 -22.29 -13.55
N ARG A 373 -5.73 -21.87 -13.65
CA ARG A 373 -6.41 -21.16 -12.56
C ARG A 373 -7.88 -21.58 -12.56
N THR A 374 -8.31 -22.11 -11.44
CA THR A 374 -9.70 -22.41 -11.12
C THR A 374 -10.57 -21.16 -11.20
N PRO A 375 -11.77 -21.24 -11.78
CA PRO A 375 -12.79 -20.21 -11.62
C PRO A 375 -13.02 -19.84 -10.14
N ALA A 376 -13.18 -18.55 -9.86
CA ALA A 376 -13.35 -18.00 -8.52
C ALA A 376 -14.13 -16.67 -8.55
N TRP A 377 -14.66 -16.26 -7.39
CA TRP A 377 -15.32 -14.96 -7.22
C TRP A 377 -14.32 -13.88 -6.83
N CYS A 378 -13.71 -13.28 -7.85
CA CYS A 378 -12.62 -12.32 -7.66
C CYS A 378 -13.13 -10.89 -7.45
N ASP A 379 -14.19 -10.53 -8.17
CA ASP A 379 -14.85 -9.24 -8.08
C ASP A 379 -15.90 -9.31 -6.97
N ARG A 380 -15.75 -8.52 -5.90
CA ARG A 380 -16.59 -8.64 -4.69
C ARG A 380 -16.96 -7.26 -4.14
N VAL A 381 -18.05 -7.19 -3.38
CA VAL A 381 -18.48 -5.99 -2.66
C VAL A 381 -18.72 -6.33 -1.19
N LEU A 382 -17.95 -5.72 -0.31
CA LEU A 382 -18.03 -5.83 1.14
C LEU A 382 -18.47 -4.49 1.74
N TRP A 383 -19.14 -4.52 2.89
CA TRP A 383 -19.47 -3.29 3.61
C TRP A 383 -19.30 -3.42 5.12
N ARG A 384 -19.19 -2.26 5.76
CA ARG A 384 -19.03 -2.09 7.20
C ARG A 384 -19.68 -0.78 7.66
N GLY A 385 -20.08 -0.73 8.93
CA GLY A 385 -20.85 0.36 9.52
C GLY A 385 -22.32 0.00 9.76
N LYS A 386 -23.00 0.69 10.68
CA LYS A 386 -24.46 0.50 10.93
C LYS A 386 -25.27 1.29 9.91
N GLY A 387 -26.58 1.07 9.79
CA GLY A 387 -27.46 1.88 8.92
C GLY A 387 -27.25 1.67 7.42
N MET A 388 -26.79 0.48 7.03
CA MET A 388 -26.71 0.01 5.64
C MET A 388 -27.28 -1.40 5.54
N SER A 389 -28.28 -1.57 4.69
CA SER A 389 -28.81 -2.86 4.27
C SER A 389 -28.54 -3.07 2.78
N GLN A 390 -27.98 -4.21 2.43
CA GLN A 390 -27.81 -4.60 1.03
C GLN A 390 -29.12 -5.21 0.53
N THR A 391 -29.62 -4.71 -0.60
CA THR A 391 -30.88 -5.15 -1.21
C THR A 391 -30.68 -5.90 -2.52
N LEU A 392 -29.52 -5.75 -3.16
CA LEU A 392 -29.13 -6.47 -4.38
C LEU A 392 -27.66 -6.87 -4.27
N TYR A 393 -27.33 -8.10 -4.71
CA TYR A 393 -25.95 -8.53 -4.92
C TYR A 393 -25.87 -9.59 -6.02
N GLU A 394 -25.30 -9.23 -7.17
CA GLU A 394 -25.24 -10.14 -8.32
C GLU A 394 -24.09 -9.84 -9.28
N SER A 395 -23.85 -10.79 -10.19
CA SER A 395 -22.92 -10.67 -11.31
C SER A 395 -23.69 -10.53 -12.62
N CYS A 396 -23.33 -9.57 -13.47
CA CYS A 396 -24.00 -9.34 -14.76
C CYS A 396 -23.26 -10.11 -15.87
N GLY A 397 -23.79 -11.29 -16.22
CA GLY A 397 -23.17 -12.23 -17.15
C GLY A 397 -23.04 -11.74 -18.60
N GLY A 398 -23.92 -10.82 -19.04
CA GLY A 398 -23.97 -10.32 -20.43
C GLY A 398 -22.74 -9.53 -20.89
N TYR A 399 -21.86 -9.17 -19.96
CA TYR A 399 -20.67 -8.36 -20.23
C TYR A 399 -19.43 -9.24 -20.45
N ARG A 400 -19.01 -9.36 -21.72
CA ARG A 400 -17.98 -10.32 -22.17
C ARG A 400 -16.63 -9.70 -22.55
N LEU A 401 -16.40 -8.43 -22.20
CA LEU A 401 -15.20 -7.67 -22.58
C LEU A 401 -13.90 -8.27 -22.03
N SER A 402 -13.95 -8.90 -20.87
CA SER A 402 -12.80 -9.50 -20.19
C SER A 402 -13.08 -10.95 -19.77
N ASP A 403 -12.06 -11.59 -19.20
CA ASP A 403 -12.18 -12.89 -18.52
C ASP A 403 -12.84 -12.79 -17.13
N HIS A 404 -13.30 -11.59 -16.76
CA HIS A 404 -14.06 -11.31 -15.55
C HIS A 404 -15.50 -10.89 -15.90
N ARG A 405 -16.42 -11.07 -14.94
CA ARG A 405 -17.79 -10.56 -14.99
C ARG A 405 -17.98 -9.42 -13.99
N PRO A 406 -18.66 -8.33 -14.39
CA PRO A 406 -18.95 -7.23 -13.49
C PRO A 406 -19.90 -7.67 -12.38
N VAL A 407 -19.66 -7.14 -11.19
CA VAL A 407 -20.51 -7.36 -10.00
C VAL A 407 -21.16 -6.04 -9.60
N ARG A 408 -22.42 -6.12 -9.14
CA ARG A 408 -23.14 -4.98 -8.58
C ARG A 408 -23.77 -5.30 -7.24
N ALA A 409 -23.82 -4.29 -6.40
CA ALA A 409 -24.54 -4.28 -5.14
C ALA A 409 -25.36 -3.00 -5.01
N VAL A 410 -26.55 -3.11 -4.42
CA VAL A 410 -27.37 -1.95 -4.06
C VAL A 410 -27.58 -1.95 -2.57
N PHE A 411 -27.41 -0.77 -1.96
CA PHE A 411 -27.60 -0.56 -0.53
C PHE A 411 -28.67 0.49 -0.27
N HIS A 412 -29.51 0.25 0.72
CA HIS A 412 -30.28 1.31 1.37
C HIS A 412 -29.44 1.82 2.54
N ALA A 413 -29.04 3.08 2.47
CA ALA A 413 -28.28 3.75 3.53
C ALA A 413 -29.15 4.84 4.17
N VAL A 414 -29.25 4.82 5.50
CA VAL A 414 -29.89 5.88 6.27
C VAL A 414 -28.84 6.96 6.55
N CYS A 415 -29.13 8.21 6.20
CA CYS A 415 -28.31 9.37 6.55
C CYS A 415 -28.82 9.97 7.87
N ASP A 416 -27.89 10.37 8.72
CA ASP A 416 -28.15 10.99 10.01
C ASP A 416 -28.45 12.49 9.79
N ASP A 417 -29.45 13.02 10.50
CA ASP A 417 -29.79 14.45 10.44
C ASP A 417 -28.76 15.33 11.14
N VAL A 418 -28.66 16.58 10.72
CA VAL A 418 -27.92 17.61 11.44
C VAL A 418 -28.83 18.08 12.58
N VAL A 419 -28.49 17.74 13.83
CA VAL A 419 -29.19 18.30 14.99
C VAL A 419 -28.78 19.78 15.08
N ASP A 420 -29.57 20.67 14.51
CA ASP A 420 -29.44 22.09 14.76
C ASP A 420 -29.83 22.35 16.23
N GLY A 421 -28.84 22.74 17.03
CA GLY A 421 -29.04 23.15 18.41
C GLY A 421 -29.77 24.49 18.49
N GLN A 422 -31.07 24.50 18.23
CA GLN A 422 -31.99 25.55 18.65
C GLN A 422 -33.24 24.91 19.25
N GLY A 423 -33.49 25.20 20.52
CA GLY A 423 -34.74 24.88 21.19
C GLY A 423 -34.62 23.86 22.31
N SER A 424 -34.12 24.30 23.47
CA SER A 424 -34.71 23.97 24.78
C SER A 424 -34.06 24.83 25.85
N SER A 425 -34.88 25.77 26.33
CA SER A 425 -34.65 26.62 27.48
C SER A 425 -34.14 25.83 28.69
N CYS A 426 -33.04 26.28 29.29
CA CYS A 426 -32.80 26.12 30.71
C CYS A 426 -32.18 27.43 31.22
N CYS A 427 -33.04 28.19 31.89
CA CYS A 427 -32.75 29.44 32.54
C CYS A 427 -31.72 29.22 33.66
N ILE A 428 -30.59 29.90 33.62
CA ILE A 428 -29.93 30.37 34.84
C ILE A 428 -29.69 31.87 34.64
N MET A 429 -30.44 32.64 35.43
CA MET A 429 -30.36 34.09 35.53
C MET A 429 -29.15 34.50 36.38
N GLY A 430 -28.60 35.67 36.05
CA GLY A 430 -27.81 36.52 36.95
C GLY A 430 -26.31 36.53 36.64
N GLU A 431 -25.62 37.65 36.47
CA GLU A 431 -25.97 39.08 36.54
C GLU A 431 -24.97 39.86 35.65
N ASN A 432 -25.41 41.01 35.15
CA ASN A 432 -24.55 42.01 34.50
C ASN A 432 -23.69 42.72 35.54
N GLU A 433 -22.45 43.08 35.17
CA GLU A 433 -21.95 44.44 35.39
C GLU A 433 -20.82 44.77 34.41
N SER A 434 -20.88 46.01 33.93
CA SER A 434 -19.99 46.62 32.96
C SER A 434 -18.97 47.51 33.68
N SER A 435 -17.88 47.82 32.97
CA SER A 435 -16.92 48.90 33.23
C SER A 435 -15.77 48.65 34.20
N ARG A 436 -14.53 48.62 33.67
CA ARG A 436 -13.55 49.72 33.79
C ARG A 436 -12.20 49.31 33.22
N LEU A 437 -11.73 50.10 32.25
CA LEU A 437 -10.32 50.23 31.88
C LEU A 437 -9.60 51.05 32.97
N ALA A 438 -8.52 50.53 33.55
CA ALA A 438 -7.32 51.31 33.91
C ALA A 438 -6.14 50.42 34.32
N LYS A 439 -5.03 50.62 33.61
CA LYS A 439 -3.60 50.45 33.96
C LYS A 439 -3.24 49.93 35.36
N VAL A 440 -2.39 48.89 35.42
CA VAL A 440 -1.20 48.84 36.30
C VAL A 440 -0.05 48.14 35.58
N SER A 441 1.15 48.67 35.83
CA SER A 441 2.48 48.49 35.27
C SER A 441 3.14 47.11 35.39
N ALA A 442 4.10 46.91 34.48
CA ALA A 442 5.16 45.90 34.51
C ALA A 442 5.93 45.84 35.84
N LEU A 443 6.37 44.63 36.23
CA LEU A 443 7.62 44.29 36.93
C LEU A 443 7.77 42.73 36.96
N PRO A 444 8.96 42.15 37.24
CA PRO A 444 9.64 41.22 36.35
C PRO A 444 9.48 39.74 36.73
N PHE A 445 9.56 38.84 35.74
CA PHE A 445 9.73 37.41 35.96
C PHE A 445 11.10 37.14 36.61
N PRO A 446 11.16 36.39 37.73
CA PRO A 446 12.44 35.90 38.22
C PRO A 446 12.94 34.81 37.29
N SER A 447 14.14 35.03 36.77
CA SER A 447 15.00 34.05 36.13
C SER A 447 15.33 32.92 37.12
N LEU A 448 14.53 31.85 37.09
CA LEU A 448 14.98 30.56 37.59
C LEU A 448 15.98 30.01 36.58
N PHE A 449 17.27 30.14 36.92
CA PHE A 449 18.32 29.31 36.37
C PHE A 449 17.96 27.85 36.64
N LEU A 450 17.38 27.18 35.64
CA LEU A 450 17.37 25.72 35.59
C LEU A 450 18.82 25.29 35.39
N SER A 451 19.38 24.66 36.42
CA SER A 451 20.54 23.78 36.28
C SER A 451 20.29 22.76 35.17
N PRO A 452 21.30 22.32 34.40
CA PRO A 452 21.09 21.37 33.32
C PRO A 452 20.50 20.07 33.88
N GLU A 453 19.23 19.79 33.52
CA GLU A 453 18.59 18.50 33.79
C GLU A 453 19.49 17.39 33.21
N GLN A 454 19.96 16.49 34.07
CA GLN A 454 20.72 15.31 33.66
C GLN A 454 19.75 14.32 33.03
N SER A 455 19.57 14.37 31.71
CA SER A 455 18.84 13.32 30.99
C SER A 455 19.60 11.99 31.14
N GLU A 456 18.93 10.97 31.70
CA GLU A 456 19.52 9.63 31.75
C GLU A 456 19.75 9.11 30.32
N THR A 457 20.98 8.65 30.03
CA THR A 457 21.34 8.09 28.72
C THR A 457 21.67 6.61 28.80
N VAL A 458 21.37 5.89 27.72
CA VAL A 458 21.72 4.46 27.54
C VAL A 458 22.51 4.29 26.26
N SER A 459 23.54 3.46 26.28
CA SER A 459 24.31 3.12 25.08
C SER A 459 23.90 1.77 24.50
N TYR A 460 23.70 1.73 23.18
CA TYR A 460 23.44 0.52 22.41
C TYR A 460 24.56 0.25 21.41
N ARG A 461 24.87 -1.02 21.16
CA ARG A 461 25.77 -1.44 20.09
C ARG A 461 24.99 -1.73 18.81
N VAL A 462 25.20 -0.90 17.80
CA VAL A 462 24.54 -1.01 16.50
C VAL A 462 25.51 -1.59 15.47
N PHE A 463 25.18 -2.75 14.93
CA PHE A 463 25.85 -3.36 13.79
C PHE A 463 25.22 -2.85 12.49
N ALA A 464 26.03 -2.40 11.54
CA ALA A 464 25.61 -2.06 10.18
C ALA A 464 26.43 -2.88 9.18
N GLY A 465 25.77 -3.63 8.30
CA GLY A 465 26.39 -4.40 7.24
C GLY A 465 25.86 -3.99 5.87
N THR A 466 26.73 -3.95 4.86
CA THR A 466 26.33 -3.77 3.46
C THR A 466 26.98 -4.83 2.57
N TRP A 467 26.21 -5.36 1.61
CA TRP A 467 26.73 -6.29 0.62
C TRP A 467 26.00 -6.20 -0.73
N ASN A 468 26.73 -5.81 -1.78
CA ASN A 468 26.27 -6.04 -3.14
C ASN A 468 26.44 -7.53 -3.51
N VAL A 469 25.34 -8.24 -3.73
CA VAL A 469 25.34 -9.70 -3.98
C VAL A 469 25.32 -10.07 -5.46
N GLY A 470 25.50 -9.10 -6.36
CA GLY A 470 25.79 -9.33 -7.78
C GLY A 470 24.70 -10.09 -8.56
N GLY A 471 23.44 -9.95 -8.16
CA GLY A 471 22.30 -10.65 -8.74
C GLY A 471 22.19 -12.11 -8.32
N VAL A 472 22.97 -12.57 -7.35
CA VAL A 472 23.03 -13.98 -6.95
C VAL A 472 22.10 -14.22 -5.77
N ALA A 473 21.20 -15.20 -5.91
CA ALA A 473 20.37 -15.66 -4.79
C ALA A 473 21.25 -16.39 -3.77
N PRO A 474 20.95 -16.29 -2.46
CA PRO A 474 21.75 -16.98 -1.46
C PRO A 474 21.64 -18.50 -1.70
N PRO A 475 22.77 -19.24 -1.74
CA PRO A 475 22.75 -20.69 -1.79
C PRO A 475 22.20 -21.29 -0.50
N ASP A 476 21.67 -22.51 -0.57
CA ASP A 476 21.21 -23.24 0.61
C ASP A 476 22.42 -23.56 1.51
N GLY A 477 22.32 -23.28 2.81
CA GLY A 477 23.41 -23.47 3.77
C GLY A 477 24.51 -22.39 3.74
N LEU A 478 24.29 -21.22 3.14
CA LEU A 478 25.20 -20.09 3.25
C LEU A 478 25.40 -19.69 4.73
N ASP A 479 26.62 -19.85 5.23
CA ASP A 479 26.97 -19.47 6.60
C ASP A 479 27.20 -17.95 6.74
N LEU A 480 26.37 -17.30 7.56
CA LEU A 480 26.45 -15.87 7.86
C LEU A 480 27.09 -15.58 9.22
N GLU A 481 27.50 -16.59 10.00
CA GLU A 481 28.01 -16.40 11.37
C GLU A 481 29.22 -15.45 11.42
N ASP A 482 30.17 -15.61 10.49
CA ASP A 482 31.36 -14.76 10.43
C ASP A 482 31.02 -13.31 10.08
N TRP A 483 30.25 -13.07 9.00
CA TRP A 483 29.86 -11.70 8.61
C TRP A 483 29.04 -11.00 9.70
N LEU A 484 28.07 -11.72 10.28
CA LEU A 484 27.20 -11.18 11.33
C LEU A 484 27.87 -11.15 12.71
N ASP A 485 29.10 -11.65 12.85
CA ASP A 485 29.83 -11.70 14.12
C ASP A 485 29.00 -12.34 15.24
N THR A 486 28.29 -13.43 14.94
CA THR A 486 27.28 -14.00 15.86
C THR A 486 27.88 -14.53 17.16
N LYS A 487 29.19 -14.83 17.13
CA LYS A 487 29.99 -15.22 18.30
C LYS A 487 30.20 -14.05 19.27
N ALA A 488 30.21 -12.81 18.77
CA ALA A 488 30.20 -11.63 19.63
C ALA A 488 28.77 -11.40 20.12
N SER A 489 28.47 -11.82 21.35
CA SER A 489 27.13 -11.70 21.97
C SER A 489 26.74 -10.26 22.35
N SER A 490 27.42 -9.24 21.84
CA SER A 490 27.41 -7.88 22.38
C SER A 490 26.52 -6.87 21.66
N TYR A 491 25.96 -7.21 20.50
CA TYR A 491 25.15 -6.27 19.70
C TYR A 491 23.69 -6.22 20.16
N ASP A 492 23.05 -5.09 19.90
CA ASP A 492 21.66 -4.80 20.27
C ASP A 492 20.75 -4.67 19.05
N ILE A 493 21.31 -4.09 17.98
CA ILE A 493 20.63 -3.79 16.72
C ILE A 493 21.53 -4.21 15.56
N TYR A 494 20.99 -4.96 14.60
CA TYR A 494 21.63 -5.22 13.31
C TYR A 494 20.86 -4.53 12.20
N VAL A 495 21.58 -3.82 11.34
CA VAL A 495 21.05 -3.21 10.12
C VAL A 495 21.82 -3.77 8.94
N LEU A 496 21.13 -4.46 8.04
CA LEU A 496 21.74 -5.18 6.93
C LEU A 496 21.17 -4.67 5.62
N GLY A 497 22.02 -4.02 4.84
CA GLY A 497 21.74 -3.53 3.49
C GLY A 497 22.30 -4.43 2.41
N PHE A 498 21.53 -4.63 1.35
CA PHE A 498 21.94 -5.42 0.20
C PHE A 498 21.67 -4.65 -1.09
N GLN A 499 22.55 -4.83 -2.07
CA GLN A 499 22.40 -4.31 -3.43
C GLN A 499 22.49 -5.45 -4.43
N GLU A 500 21.90 -5.25 -5.62
CA GLU A 500 21.74 -6.30 -6.63
C GLU A 500 21.22 -7.63 -6.08
N MET A 501 20.28 -7.60 -5.12
CA MET A 501 19.71 -8.82 -4.55
C MET A 501 19.03 -9.74 -5.58
N VAL A 502 18.64 -9.19 -6.74
CA VAL A 502 18.00 -9.93 -7.83
C VAL A 502 18.68 -9.59 -9.16
N PRO A 503 18.81 -10.56 -10.10
CA PRO A 503 19.34 -10.28 -11.43
C PRO A 503 18.49 -9.23 -12.14
N LEU A 504 19.11 -8.19 -12.70
CA LEU A 504 18.42 -7.13 -13.46
C LEU A 504 18.01 -7.63 -14.85
N ASN A 505 16.92 -8.39 -14.95
CA ASN A 505 16.22 -8.63 -16.21
C ASN A 505 14.80 -8.05 -16.16
N ALA A 506 14.19 -7.76 -17.31
CA ALA A 506 12.88 -7.12 -17.40
C ALA A 506 11.80 -7.86 -16.59
N ARG A 507 11.90 -9.20 -16.52
CA ARG A 507 11.04 -10.08 -15.71
C ARG A 507 11.25 -9.92 -14.21
N ASN A 508 12.44 -9.59 -13.74
CA ASN A 508 12.75 -9.40 -12.33
C ASN A 508 12.52 -7.95 -11.90
N VAL A 509 12.64 -6.96 -12.78
CA VAL A 509 12.26 -5.55 -12.51
C VAL A 509 10.73 -5.41 -12.42
N LEU A 510 9.97 -6.24 -13.15
CA LEU A 510 8.50 -6.15 -13.28
C LEU A 510 7.72 -7.38 -12.76
N GLY A 511 8.39 -8.44 -12.27
CA GLY A 511 7.74 -9.73 -11.94
C GLY A 511 7.77 -10.14 -10.47
N PRO A 512 7.00 -11.19 -10.11
CA PRO A 512 6.69 -11.56 -8.72
C PRO A 512 7.83 -12.21 -7.92
N LYS A 513 8.97 -12.56 -8.54
CA LYS A 513 10.11 -13.26 -7.91
C LYS A 513 11.00 -12.39 -7.00
N GLN A 514 10.71 -11.10 -6.85
CA GLN A 514 11.52 -10.23 -5.98
C GLN A 514 11.38 -10.56 -4.48
N ARG A 515 10.16 -10.91 -4.02
CA ARG A 515 9.87 -11.17 -2.60
C ARG A 515 10.42 -12.51 -2.09
N SER A 516 10.71 -13.48 -2.98
CA SER A 516 11.32 -14.76 -2.58
C SER A 516 12.79 -14.62 -2.22
N ALA A 517 13.54 -13.69 -2.84
CA ALA A 517 14.95 -13.48 -2.52
C ALA A 517 15.13 -12.80 -1.15
N ALA A 518 14.38 -11.72 -0.89
CA ALA A 518 14.42 -11.05 0.41
C ALA A 518 14.01 -11.97 1.55
N MET A 519 12.96 -12.79 1.35
CA MET A 519 12.53 -13.77 2.37
C MET A 519 13.62 -14.80 2.67
N ARG A 520 14.33 -15.33 1.66
CA ARG A 520 15.44 -16.28 1.88
C ARG A 520 16.58 -15.63 2.67
N TRP A 521 16.97 -14.41 2.31
CA TRP A 521 17.96 -13.66 3.09
C TRP A 521 17.51 -13.44 4.53
N GLN A 522 16.25 -13.06 4.76
CA GLN A 522 15.72 -12.86 6.10
C GLN A 522 15.71 -14.15 6.94
N LEU A 523 15.36 -15.29 6.33
CA LEU A 523 15.41 -16.58 7.02
C LEU A 523 16.85 -16.92 7.41
N LEU A 524 17.81 -16.83 6.50
CA LEU A 524 19.22 -17.11 6.79
C LEU A 524 19.79 -16.18 7.87
N ILE A 525 19.44 -14.90 7.85
CA ILE A 525 19.86 -13.94 8.87
C ILE A 525 19.22 -14.31 10.23
N GLY A 526 17.92 -14.59 10.24
CA GLY A 526 17.19 -14.96 11.46
C GLY A 526 17.76 -16.23 12.09
N ASP A 527 18.06 -17.24 11.27
CA ASP A 527 18.67 -18.49 11.70
C ASP A 527 20.08 -18.24 12.26
N ALA A 528 20.94 -17.54 11.52
CA ALA A 528 22.31 -17.24 11.97
C ALA A 528 22.34 -16.41 13.26
N LEU A 529 21.48 -15.39 13.37
CA LEU A 529 21.39 -14.58 14.59
C LEU A 529 20.84 -15.37 15.77
N ASN A 530 19.98 -16.38 15.58
CA ASN A 530 19.32 -17.06 16.71
C ASN A 530 19.86 -18.46 17.02
N HIS A 531 20.73 -19.02 16.17
CA HIS A 531 21.23 -20.40 16.28
C HIS A 531 21.86 -20.74 17.64
N ARG A 532 22.50 -19.77 18.31
CA ARG A 532 23.22 -19.96 19.58
C ARG A 532 22.47 -19.41 20.81
N ARG A 533 21.20 -19.02 20.66
CA ARG A 533 20.44 -18.32 21.71
C ARG A 533 19.26 -19.17 22.18
N SER A 534 19.19 -19.41 23.48
CA SER A 534 18.15 -20.23 24.12
C SER A 534 17.09 -19.39 24.86
N HIS A 535 17.45 -18.21 25.38
CA HIS A 535 16.52 -17.33 26.09
C HIS A 535 15.75 -16.42 25.13
N GLU A 536 14.42 -16.38 25.28
CA GLU A 536 13.53 -15.62 24.39
C GLU A 536 13.87 -14.12 24.36
N GLU A 537 14.24 -13.52 25.50
CA GLU A 537 14.55 -12.09 25.58
C GLU A 537 15.81 -11.68 24.81
N ASP A 538 16.74 -12.63 24.62
CA ASP A 538 17.99 -12.43 23.88
C ASP A 538 17.85 -12.71 22.38
N THR A 539 16.73 -13.30 21.95
CA THR A 539 16.50 -13.58 20.52
C THR A 539 16.35 -12.29 19.70
N PHE A 540 16.86 -12.32 18.47
CA PHE A 540 16.72 -11.25 17.50
C PHE A 540 15.47 -11.44 16.65
N ARG A 541 14.67 -10.39 16.53
CA ARG A 541 13.50 -10.34 15.66
C ARG A 541 13.67 -9.24 14.62
N CYS A 542 13.23 -9.50 13.39
CA CYS A 542 13.21 -8.49 12.33
C CYS A 542 12.17 -7.42 12.67
N ALA A 543 12.62 -6.26 13.15
CA ALA A 543 11.77 -5.13 13.47
C ALA A 543 11.20 -4.48 12.20
N MET A 544 12.04 -4.35 11.16
CA MET A 544 11.68 -3.65 9.93
C MET A 544 12.42 -4.23 8.73
N SER A 545 11.79 -4.21 7.56
CA SER A 545 12.50 -4.49 6.30
C SER A 545 11.81 -3.83 5.11
N LYS A 546 12.59 -3.53 4.06
CA LYS A 546 12.05 -2.94 2.84
C LYS A 546 12.95 -3.26 1.65
N GLN A 547 12.32 -3.59 0.52
CA GLN A 547 12.98 -3.85 -0.77
C GLN A 547 12.50 -2.84 -1.83
N MET A 548 13.42 -2.36 -2.66
CA MET A 548 13.20 -1.63 -3.90
C MET A 548 14.09 -2.23 -5.00
N VAL A 549 13.49 -3.02 -5.90
CA VAL A 549 14.17 -3.78 -6.98
C VAL A 549 15.31 -4.63 -6.40
N GLY A 550 16.57 -4.24 -6.62
CA GLY A 550 17.75 -4.94 -6.12
C GLY A 550 18.28 -4.40 -4.79
N ILE A 551 17.72 -3.31 -4.26
CA ILE A 551 18.13 -2.68 -3.01
C ILE A 551 17.22 -3.19 -1.89
N PHE A 552 17.81 -3.67 -0.80
CA PHE A 552 17.08 -4.18 0.36
C PHE A 552 17.73 -3.71 1.65
N VAL A 553 16.93 -3.49 2.68
CA VAL A 553 17.40 -3.26 4.04
C VAL A 553 16.54 -4.05 5.01
N SER A 554 17.16 -4.63 6.04
CA SER A 554 16.48 -5.24 7.18
C SER A 554 17.12 -4.78 8.50
N VAL A 555 16.28 -4.55 9.50
CA VAL A 555 16.65 -4.14 10.86
C VAL A 555 16.19 -5.22 11.81
N TRP A 556 17.12 -5.74 12.60
CA TRP A 556 16.90 -6.78 13.60
C TRP A 556 17.28 -6.24 14.96
N THR A 557 16.45 -6.49 15.96
CA THR A 557 16.69 -6.02 17.32
C THR A 557 16.45 -7.15 18.30
N ARG A 558 17.11 -7.11 19.46
CA ARG A 558 16.77 -8.00 20.57
C ARG A 558 15.29 -7.88 20.92
N SER A 559 14.69 -8.99 21.35
CA SER A 559 13.29 -9.03 21.78
C SER A 559 13.02 -8.08 22.95
N SER A 560 13.98 -7.93 23.87
CA SER A 560 13.91 -6.97 24.98
C SER A 560 13.77 -5.50 24.55
N LEU A 561 14.33 -5.12 23.39
CA LEU A 561 14.27 -3.74 22.88
C LEU A 561 12.95 -3.37 22.21
N ARG A 562 12.09 -4.36 21.93
CA ARG A 562 10.85 -4.18 21.19
C ARG A 562 9.93 -3.12 21.82
N ARG A 563 9.87 -3.04 23.15
CA ARG A 563 8.99 -2.12 23.87
C ARG A 563 9.44 -0.65 23.75
N HIS A 564 10.71 -0.43 23.46
CA HIS A 564 11.31 0.91 23.36
C HIS A 564 11.35 1.44 21.93
N LEU A 565 11.10 0.59 20.93
CA LEU A 565 11.04 0.96 19.52
C LEU A 565 9.65 1.52 19.16
N ARG A 566 9.61 2.78 18.77
CA ARG A 566 8.38 3.50 18.42
C ARG A 566 8.49 4.10 17.03
N CYS A 567 7.32 4.42 16.47
CA CYS A 567 7.20 5.16 15.21
C CYS A 567 8.11 4.63 14.08
N PRO A 568 7.98 3.34 13.67
CA PRO A 568 8.71 2.84 12.51
C PRO A 568 8.24 3.55 11.23
N GLY A 569 9.17 3.91 10.35
CA GLY A 569 8.92 4.54 9.06
C GLY A 569 9.84 4.00 7.97
N VAL A 570 9.35 3.92 6.73
CA VAL A 570 10.12 3.45 5.58
C VAL A 570 9.92 4.38 4.38
N SER A 571 10.95 4.55 3.56
CA SER A 571 10.92 5.36 2.34
C SER A 571 11.78 4.72 1.26
N SER A 572 11.51 5.01 -0.02
CA SER A 572 12.29 4.49 -1.14
C SER A 572 12.35 5.51 -2.26
N VAL A 573 13.56 5.79 -2.75
CA VAL A 573 13.83 6.79 -3.79
C VAL A 573 14.60 6.10 -4.91
N GLY A 574 14.02 6.00 -6.11
CA GLY A 574 14.72 5.48 -7.29
C GLY A 574 15.52 6.58 -8.01
N ALA A 575 16.76 6.27 -8.38
CA ALA A 575 17.72 7.11 -9.10
C ALA A 575 18.26 6.45 -10.39
N GLY A 576 17.70 5.30 -10.81
CA GLY A 576 18.08 4.57 -12.02
C GLY A 576 17.63 5.25 -13.32
N VAL A 577 17.40 4.49 -14.39
CA VAL A 577 17.04 5.02 -15.73
C VAL A 577 15.99 6.16 -15.63
N LEU A 578 16.30 7.31 -16.23
CA LEU A 578 15.53 8.57 -16.16
C LEU A 578 15.36 9.19 -14.75
N GLY A 579 16.25 8.89 -13.80
CA GLY A 579 16.24 9.41 -12.42
C GLY A 579 15.10 8.87 -11.55
N ARG A 580 14.47 7.75 -11.96
CA ARG A 580 13.22 7.26 -11.36
C ARG A 580 13.08 5.74 -11.24
N LEU A 581 13.84 4.94 -11.99
CA LEU A 581 13.79 3.48 -11.87
C LEU A 581 14.56 2.99 -10.63
N GLY A 582 14.07 1.92 -9.98
CA GLY A 582 14.56 1.48 -8.67
C GLY A 582 15.81 0.59 -8.66
N ASN A 583 16.48 0.36 -9.79
CA ASN A 583 17.73 -0.43 -9.82
C ASN A 583 18.95 0.32 -9.26
N LYS A 584 18.86 1.65 -9.17
CA LYS A 584 19.74 2.56 -8.44
C LYS A 584 18.86 3.47 -7.58
N GLY A 585 19.39 4.04 -6.51
CA GLY A 585 18.63 4.84 -5.55
C GLY A 585 18.89 4.42 -4.10
N ALA A 586 17.88 4.56 -3.24
CA ALA A 586 17.97 4.15 -1.85
C ALA A 586 16.67 3.60 -1.27
N VAL A 587 16.83 2.79 -0.23
CA VAL A 587 15.77 2.41 0.70
C VAL A 587 16.15 2.89 2.10
N SER A 588 15.29 3.68 2.72
CA SER A 588 15.52 4.27 4.04
C SER A 588 14.51 3.76 5.05
N VAL A 589 14.96 3.50 6.28
CA VAL A 589 14.13 3.09 7.42
C VAL A 589 14.44 3.97 8.62
N ARG A 590 13.43 4.30 9.42
CA ARG A 590 13.57 5.10 10.64
C ARG A 590 12.74 4.57 11.78
N PHE A 591 13.14 4.87 13.01
CA PHE A 591 12.38 4.61 14.22
C PHE A 591 12.86 5.52 15.35
N LEU A 592 12.04 5.67 16.38
CA LEU A 592 12.47 6.18 17.68
C LEU A 592 12.87 5.00 18.56
N LEU A 593 13.99 5.12 19.25
CA LEU A 593 14.40 4.23 20.33
C LEU A 593 14.53 5.08 21.60
N HIS A 594 13.61 4.87 22.55
CA HIS A 594 13.36 5.84 23.63
C HIS A 594 13.04 7.22 23.04
N GLY A 595 13.73 8.28 23.49
CA GLY A 595 13.61 9.64 22.96
C GLY A 595 14.44 9.91 21.69
N THR A 596 15.32 8.99 21.28
CA THR A 596 16.29 9.25 20.19
C THR A 596 15.84 8.67 18.85
N SER A 597 15.91 9.48 17.80
CA SER A 597 15.55 9.09 16.44
C SER A 597 16.72 8.51 15.63
N PHE A 598 16.48 7.37 14.98
CA PHE A 598 17.42 6.70 14.10
C PHE A 598 16.90 6.70 12.66
N CYS A 599 17.81 6.90 11.70
CA CYS A 599 17.55 6.71 10.27
C CYS A 599 18.69 5.93 9.61
N PHE A 600 18.36 4.81 8.95
CA PHE A 600 19.29 3.99 8.19
C PHE A 600 18.95 4.06 6.71
N VAL A 601 19.94 4.31 5.85
CA VAL A 601 19.76 4.54 4.41
C VAL A 601 20.63 3.57 3.63
N CYS A 602 20.02 2.58 2.96
CA CYS A 602 20.71 1.63 2.09
C CYS A 602 20.71 2.15 0.64
N CYS A 603 21.88 2.50 0.11
CA CYS A 603 22.06 3.12 -1.20
C CYS A 603 22.62 2.13 -2.25
N HIS A 604 22.29 2.40 -3.50
CA HIS A 604 22.99 1.87 -4.68
C HIS A 604 23.09 2.98 -5.71
N LEU A 605 24.23 3.68 -5.76
CA LEU A 605 24.41 4.88 -6.59
C LEU A 605 24.89 4.55 -8.01
N ALA A 606 24.81 5.52 -8.92
CA ALA A 606 25.20 5.38 -10.32
C ALA A 606 26.58 4.71 -10.50
N SER A 607 26.63 3.67 -11.34
CA SER A 607 27.86 2.96 -11.67
C SER A 607 28.53 3.56 -12.93
N GLY A 608 29.85 3.77 -12.86
CA GLY A 608 30.61 4.41 -13.94
C GLY A 608 30.36 5.92 -14.08
N GLY A 609 31.11 6.58 -14.96
CA GLY A 609 31.12 8.05 -15.03
C GLY A 609 31.87 8.69 -13.85
N ASP A 610 31.88 10.01 -13.83
CA ASP A 610 32.54 10.82 -12.79
C ASP A 610 31.80 10.78 -11.44
N ALA A 611 32.49 11.23 -10.39
CA ALA A 611 31.93 11.34 -9.04
C ALA A 611 30.67 12.24 -9.01
N ARG A 612 30.55 13.22 -9.92
CA ARG A 612 29.44 14.18 -9.97
C ARG A 612 28.07 13.50 -10.10
N ARG A 613 27.96 12.42 -10.88
CA ARG A 613 26.70 11.66 -10.98
C ARG A 613 26.31 10.99 -9.66
N ARG A 614 27.27 10.41 -8.93
CA ARG A 614 27.04 9.79 -7.62
C ARG A 614 26.65 10.84 -6.57
N ASN A 615 27.30 12.01 -6.63
CA ASN A 615 26.96 13.16 -5.79
C ASN A 615 25.53 13.63 -6.04
N ALA A 616 25.11 13.71 -7.31
CA ALA A 616 23.75 14.07 -7.69
C ALA A 616 22.72 13.05 -7.20
N ASP A 617 22.99 11.75 -7.35
CA ASP A 617 22.15 10.69 -6.80
C ASP A 617 22.01 10.81 -5.27
N ALA A 618 23.13 11.01 -4.56
CA ALA A 618 23.15 11.17 -3.11
C ALA A 618 22.34 12.40 -2.67
N ALA A 619 22.54 13.55 -3.31
CA ALA A 619 21.78 14.77 -3.03
C ALA A 619 20.27 14.58 -3.28
N ASP A 620 19.90 13.94 -4.40
CA ASP A 620 18.51 13.66 -4.74
C ASP A 620 17.86 12.70 -3.73
N ILE A 621 18.58 11.68 -3.26
CA ILE A 621 18.14 10.76 -2.21
C ILE A 621 17.91 11.51 -0.89
N LEU A 622 18.86 12.34 -0.45
CA LEU A 622 18.75 13.11 0.79
C LEU A 622 17.54 14.07 0.73
N TRP A 623 17.32 14.70 -0.42
CA TRP A 623 16.23 15.64 -0.64
C TRP A 623 14.85 14.97 -0.73
N ARG A 624 14.72 13.94 -1.57
CA ARG A 624 13.43 13.30 -1.88
C ARG A 624 12.96 12.34 -0.82
N THR A 625 13.86 11.78 -0.01
CA THR A 625 13.47 10.90 1.08
C THR A 625 12.60 11.67 2.06
N SER A 626 11.42 11.12 2.34
CA SER A 626 10.50 11.65 3.32
C SER A 626 9.81 10.50 4.02
N PHE A 627 9.72 10.60 5.35
CA PHE A 627 8.97 9.67 6.19
C PHE A 627 7.61 10.29 6.54
N LEU A 628 6.57 9.47 6.59
CA LEU A 628 5.21 9.91 6.90
C LEU A 628 4.97 9.90 8.42
N ASP A 629 4.22 10.89 8.92
CA ASP A 629 3.92 11.02 10.35
C ASP A 629 3.04 9.87 10.87
N SER A 630 3.54 9.17 11.88
CA SER A 630 2.85 8.12 12.62
C SER A 630 2.03 8.76 13.77
N GLY A 631 1.04 9.60 13.44
CA GLY A 631 0.12 10.36 14.32
C GLY A 631 0.18 10.23 15.85
N GLY A 632 0.41 11.37 16.52
CA GLY A 632 0.18 11.68 17.94
C GLY A 632 0.74 13.07 18.24
N ALA A 633 0.10 13.88 19.09
CA ALA A 633 0.47 15.28 19.39
C ALA A 633 1.74 15.43 20.27
N ALA A 634 2.60 14.42 20.35
CA ALA A 634 3.83 14.43 21.14
C ALA A 634 5.03 14.51 20.20
N ALA A 635 5.70 15.68 20.19
CA ALA A 635 6.91 16.04 19.43
C ALA A 635 6.87 15.84 17.89
N ALA A 636 7.30 16.85 17.14
CA ALA A 636 7.43 16.75 15.68
C ALA A 636 8.49 15.70 15.32
N LEU A 637 8.06 14.52 14.83
CA LEU A 637 8.98 13.46 14.38
C LEU A 637 9.81 13.93 13.17
N PRO A 638 11.11 13.56 13.10
CA PRO A 638 11.95 13.80 11.93
C PRO A 638 11.34 13.28 10.62
N LYS A 639 11.29 14.14 9.60
CA LYS A 639 10.65 13.83 8.30
C LYS A 639 11.68 13.54 7.21
N LYS A 640 12.81 14.25 7.22
CA LYS A 640 13.92 14.07 6.30
C LYS A 640 15.02 13.25 6.96
N ILE A 641 15.91 12.67 6.14
CA ILE A 641 17.04 11.86 6.62
C ILE A 641 17.87 12.67 7.62
N LEU A 642 18.20 13.91 7.27
CA LEU A 642 19.10 14.77 8.06
C LEU A 642 18.44 15.37 9.32
N ASP A 643 17.13 15.21 9.49
CA ASP A 643 16.41 15.68 10.68
C ASP A 643 16.55 14.68 11.85
N HIS A 644 17.08 13.47 11.61
CA HIS A 644 17.18 12.45 12.65
C HIS A 644 18.46 12.60 13.46
N ASP A 645 18.40 12.22 14.73
CA ASP A 645 19.50 12.39 15.66
C ASP A 645 20.68 11.47 15.36
N ARG A 646 20.41 10.26 14.89
CA ARG A 646 21.40 9.24 14.50
C ARG A 646 21.12 8.77 13.09
N VAL A 647 22.03 9.03 12.16
CA VAL A 647 21.90 8.64 10.76
C VAL A 647 23.04 7.73 10.35
N VAL A 648 22.74 6.62 9.68
CA VAL A 648 23.73 5.76 9.03
C VAL A 648 23.36 5.59 7.57
N LEU A 649 24.28 5.93 6.66
CA LEU A 649 24.17 5.69 5.23
C LEU A 649 25.13 4.59 4.86
N LEU A 650 24.62 3.53 4.25
CA LEU A 650 25.39 2.35 3.88
C LEU A 650 25.00 1.91 2.48
N GLY A 651 25.90 1.23 1.77
CA GLY A 651 25.54 0.69 0.47
C GLY A 651 26.69 0.53 -0.49
N ASP A 652 26.34 0.14 -1.72
CA ASP A 652 27.23 0.26 -2.87
C ASP A 652 27.12 1.71 -3.41
N LEU A 653 27.99 2.57 -2.88
CA LEU A 653 28.08 3.97 -3.28
C LEU A 653 28.81 4.16 -4.60
N ASN A 654 29.44 3.10 -5.13
CA ASN A 654 30.05 3.05 -6.45
C ASN A 654 31.16 4.08 -6.73
N TYR A 655 31.64 4.81 -5.72
CA TYR A 655 32.82 5.67 -5.83
C TYR A 655 34.06 4.84 -6.17
N ARG A 656 34.93 5.41 -7.00
CA ARG A 656 36.06 4.74 -7.63
C ARG A 656 37.38 5.32 -7.15
N VAL A 657 38.47 4.66 -7.56
CA VAL A 657 39.82 5.20 -7.41
C VAL A 657 40.15 5.99 -8.66
N ALA A 658 40.36 7.29 -8.50
CA ALA A 658 40.69 8.26 -9.55
C ALA A 658 42.20 8.31 -9.80
N MET A 659 42.76 7.20 -10.30
CA MET A 659 44.15 7.14 -10.78
C MET A 659 44.19 7.03 -12.30
N ASP A 660 44.99 7.89 -12.94
CA ASP A 660 45.16 7.89 -14.39
C ASP A 660 46.14 6.80 -14.86
N ASP A 661 47.21 6.54 -14.09
CA ASP A 661 48.17 5.49 -14.38
C ASP A 661 47.69 4.11 -13.88
N ALA A 662 47.22 3.30 -14.84
CA ALA A 662 46.77 1.94 -14.56
C ALA A 662 47.92 0.98 -14.17
N GLY A 663 49.16 1.25 -14.60
CA GLY A 663 50.33 0.46 -14.24
C GLY A 663 50.73 0.68 -12.78
N GLU A 664 50.77 1.94 -12.36
CA GLU A 664 51.00 2.33 -10.96
C GLU A 664 49.92 1.75 -10.04
N ALA A 665 48.63 1.92 -10.41
CA ALA A 665 47.53 1.34 -9.66
C ALA A 665 47.66 -0.18 -9.51
N ARG A 666 48.10 -0.90 -10.57
CA ARG A 666 48.38 -2.36 -10.50
C ARG A 666 49.51 -2.65 -9.52
N GLN A 667 50.58 -1.87 -9.53
CA GLN A 667 51.72 -2.07 -8.64
C GLN A 667 51.32 -1.86 -7.17
N LEU A 668 50.57 -0.80 -6.87
CA LEU A 668 50.06 -0.52 -5.53
C LEU A 668 49.14 -1.64 -5.03
N VAL A 669 48.24 -2.14 -5.89
CA VAL A 669 47.35 -3.25 -5.56
C VAL A 669 48.13 -4.55 -5.29
N ARG A 670 49.11 -4.88 -6.15
CA ARG A 670 49.98 -6.07 -5.96
C ARG A 670 50.79 -5.98 -4.67
N ALA A 671 51.33 -4.81 -4.37
CA ALA A 671 52.08 -4.53 -3.16
C ALA A 671 51.20 -4.33 -1.91
N ARG A 672 49.87 -4.40 -2.05
CA ARG A 672 48.88 -4.18 -0.97
C ARG A 672 49.03 -2.82 -0.28
N LYS A 673 49.49 -1.82 -1.02
CA LYS A 673 49.73 -0.45 -0.54
C LYS A 673 48.43 0.36 -0.55
N TRP A 674 47.48 -0.03 0.29
CA TRP A 674 46.12 0.53 0.30
C TRP A 674 46.05 2.01 0.64
N GLY A 675 46.94 2.50 1.52
CA GLY A 675 46.97 3.91 1.91
C GLY A 675 47.17 4.86 0.72
N MET A 676 48.18 4.58 -0.12
CA MET A 676 48.45 5.38 -1.33
C MET A 676 47.32 5.28 -2.36
N LEU A 677 46.64 4.13 -2.43
CA LEU A 677 45.49 3.97 -3.33
C LEU A 677 44.25 4.75 -2.82
N LEU A 678 44.09 4.89 -1.49
CA LEU A 678 43.00 5.66 -0.86
C LEU A 678 43.15 7.17 -1.01
N GLU A 679 44.36 7.69 -1.21
CA GLU A 679 44.58 9.12 -1.54
C GLU A 679 43.83 9.55 -2.81
N HIS A 680 43.51 8.57 -3.67
CA HIS A 680 42.78 8.74 -4.92
C HIS A 680 41.32 8.25 -4.83
N ASP A 681 40.81 7.91 -3.65
CA ASP A 681 39.41 7.47 -3.47
C ASP A 681 38.46 8.65 -3.62
N GLU A 682 37.58 8.58 -4.63
CA GLU A 682 36.65 9.67 -4.93
C GLU A 682 35.75 10.02 -3.74
N LEU A 683 35.31 9.05 -2.91
CA LEU A 683 34.43 9.36 -1.78
C LEU A 683 35.17 10.12 -0.68
N LEU A 684 36.40 9.71 -0.35
CA LEU A 684 37.22 10.43 0.63
C LEU A 684 37.50 11.88 0.18
N LEU A 685 37.76 12.08 -1.12
CA LEU A 685 37.92 13.41 -1.69
C LEU A 685 36.61 14.22 -1.60
N GLU A 686 35.46 13.62 -1.91
CA GLU A 686 34.15 14.27 -1.76
C GLU A 686 33.84 14.65 -0.32
N LEU A 687 34.15 13.77 0.65
CA LEU A 687 34.01 14.03 2.08
C LEU A 687 34.89 15.19 2.54
N ALA A 688 36.16 15.20 2.11
CA ALA A 688 37.10 16.28 2.45
C ALA A 688 36.63 17.65 1.92
N THR A 689 35.97 17.69 0.77
CA THR A 689 35.44 18.93 0.19
C THR A 689 34.13 19.44 0.82
N GLY A 690 33.47 18.64 1.68
CA GLY A 690 32.29 19.09 2.44
C GLY A 690 31.05 19.46 1.61
N ARG A 691 30.81 18.82 0.44
CA ARG A 691 29.61 19.08 -0.40
C ARG A 691 28.33 18.43 0.15
N GLN A 692 27.68 17.55 -0.61
CA GLN A 692 26.49 16.80 -0.18
C GLN A 692 26.74 15.91 1.04
N PHE A 693 28.01 15.66 1.37
CA PHE A 693 28.42 14.90 2.55
C PHE A 693 28.93 15.78 3.70
N ASP A 694 28.60 17.07 3.71
CA ASP A 694 28.88 17.91 4.87
C ASP A 694 28.27 17.33 6.16
N GLY A 695 29.08 17.33 7.24
CA GLY A 695 28.72 16.76 8.53
C GLY A 695 28.59 15.24 8.58
N TRP A 696 28.98 14.51 7.52
CA TRP A 696 29.09 13.04 7.55
C TRP A 696 30.49 12.61 7.99
N SER A 697 30.58 11.44 8.60
CA SER A 697 31.83 10.81 9.01
C SER A 697 31.92 9.41 8.45
N GLU A 698 33.14 8.97 8.14
CA GLU A 698 33.48 7.61 7.76
C GLU A 698 34.68 7.13 8.58
N GLY A 699 34.73 5.83 8.88
CA GLY A 699 35.83 5.23 9.60
C GLY A 699 37.08 5.16 8.76
N ARG A 700 38.23 5.06 9.42
CA ARG A 700 39.48 4.81 8.72
C ARG A 700 39.39 3.47 7.97
N VAL A 701 39.44 3.54 6.64
CA VAL A 701 39.50 2.35 5.78
C VAL A 701 40.90 1.75 5.88
N THR A 702 41.00 0.55 6.46
CA THR A 702 42.25 -0.21 6.63
C THR A 702 42.24 -1.54 5.89
N PHE A 703 41.17 -1.82 5.15
CA PHE A 703 40.94 -3.07 4.44
C PHE A 703 41.10 -2.91 2.92
N ALA A 704 41.36 -4.01 2.24
CA ALA A 704 41.51 -4.05 0.78
C ALA A 704 40.22 -3.60 0.04
N PRO A 705 40.32 -3.09 -1.21
CA PRO A 705 39.16 -2.73 -2.03
C PRO A 705 38.09 -3.82 -2.08
N THR A 706 36.83 -3.43 -2.06
CA THR A 706 35.71 -4.38 -1.98
C THR A 706 35.22 -4.84 -3.35
N TYR A 707 35.64 -4.16 -4.41
CA TYR A 707 35.25 -4.39 -5.80
C TYR A 707 36.47 -4.13 -6.72
N LYS A 708 36.66 -4.76 -7.89
CA LYS A 708 35.90 -5.86 -8.47
C LYS A 708 36.71 -7.14 -8.38
N TYR A 709 36.10 -8.20 -7.88
CA TYR A 709 36.71 -9.52 -7.84
C TYR A 709 36.23 -10.41 -9.00
N HIS A 710 37.03 -11.40 -9.36
CA HIS A 710 36.49 -12.57 -10.05
C HIS A 710 35.52 -13.30 -9.12
N ARG A 711 34.40 -13.80 -9.67
CA ARG A 711 33.43 -14.57 -8.88
C ARG A 711 34.08 -15.84 -8.35
N ASN A 712 33.74 -16.23 -7.12
CA ASN A 712 34.29 -17.39 -6.42
C ASN A 712 35.83 -17.34 -6.23
N SER A 713 36.47 -16.18 -6.38
CA SER A 713 37.91 -16.00 -6.26
C SER A 713 38.24 -14.74 -5.45
N ASP A 714 39.37 -14.74 -4.74
CA ASP A 714 39.91 -13.56 -4.06
C ASP A 714 40.85 -12.73 -4.95
N GLU A 715 40.90 -13.03 -6.24
CA GLU A 715 41.65 -12.26 -7.24
C GLU A 715 40.84 -11.09 -7.78
N PHE A 716 41.51 -9.94 -7.93
CA PHE A 716 40.93 -8.76 -8.53
C PHE A 716 40.78 -8.91 -10.04
N TYR A 717 39.61 -8.53 -10.56
CA TYR A 717 39.33 -8.47 -11.99
C TYR A 717 39.82 -7.15 -12.59
N TRP A 718 40.64 -7.23 -13.63
CA TRP A 718 41.09 -6.09 -14.41
C TRP A 718 40.52 -6.14 -15.83
N ARG A 719 39.93 -5.04 -16.31
CA ARG A 719 39.30 -4.99 -17.64
C ARG A 719 40.28 -5.25 -18.79
N ALA A 720 41.58 -5.03 -18.61
CA ALA A 720 42.56 -5.26 -19.69
C ALA A 720 42.76 -6.75 -20.00
N ASP A 721 42.38 -7.64 -19.07
CA ASP A 721 42.77 -9.04 -19.07
C ASP A 721 41.64 -9.94 -19.66
N GLY A 722 40.52 -9.35 -20.12
CA GLY A 722 39.39 -10.04 -20.77
C GLY A 722 39.11 -9.53 -22.19
N GLY A 723 39.21 -10.42 -23.19
CA GLY A 723 39.01 -10.13 -24.61
C GLY A 723 37.58 -9.73 -25.00
N GLY A 724 37.45 -8.96 -26.09
CA GLY A 724 36.18 -8.66 -26.76
C GLY A 724 35.64 -7.23 -26.58
N GLY A 725 36.37 -6.22 -27.02
CA GLY A 725 35.83 -4.87 -27.24
C GLY A 725 35.85 -4.53 -28.72
N ALA A 726 34.77 -3.94 -29.25
CA ALA A 726 34.70 -3.46 -30.63
C ALA A 726 35.85 -2.46 -30.92
N PRO A 727 36.43 -2.46 -32.14
CA PRO A 727 37.51 -1.54 -32.50
C PRO A 727 37.09 -0.08 -32.30
N GLY A 728 37.94 0.74 -31.67
CA GLY A 728 37.73 2.19 -31.56
C GLY A 728 37.28 2.74 -30.19
N VAL A 729 36.96 1.88 -29.20
CA VAL A 729 36.63 2.35 -27.84
C VAL A 729 37.87 2.29 -26.94
N LYS A 730 38.36 3.44 -26.45
CA LYS A 730 39.43 3.50 -25.44
C LYS A 730 39.03 2.62 -24.25
N LYS A 731 39.79 1.54 -24.01
CA LYS A 731 39.57 0.63 -22.88
C LYS A 731 39.84 1.40 -21.59
N GLN A 732 38.80 1.78 -20.84
CA GLN A 732 38.99 2.31 -19.49
C GLN A 732 39.54 1.20 -18.59
N HIS A 733 40.83 1.24 -18.29
CA HIS A 733 41.42 0.48 -17.20
C HIS A 733 40.81 1.01 -15.90
N ARG A 734 40.25 0.13 -15.06
CA ARG A 734 39.67 0.52 -13.78
C ARG A 734 40.34 -0.28 -12.69
N ALA A 735 40.97 0.42 -11.75
CA ALA A 735 41.50 -0.20 -10.56
C ALA A 735 40.37 -0.76 -9.67
N PRO A 736 40.65 -1.76 -8.83
CA PRO A 736 39.80 -2.10 -7.70
C PRO A 736 39.48 -0.87 -6.85
N ALA A 737 38.27 -0.79 -6.30
CA ALA A 737 37.74 0.34 -5.55
C ALA A 737 36.95 -0.09 -4.31
N TRP A 738 36.82 0.85 -3.37
CA TRP A 738 35.96 0.73 -2.19
C TRP A 738 34.55 1.24 -2.50
N CYS A 739 33.81 0.43 -3.26
CA CYS A 739 32.44 0.74 -3.65
C CYS A 739 31.46 0.63 -2.47
N ASP A 740 31.71 -0.31 -1.55
CA ASP A 740 30.81 -0.66 -0.45
C ASP A 740 31.20 0.09 0.83
N ARG A 741 30.37 1.06 1.26
CA ARG A 741 30.76 2.08 2.26
C ARG A 741 29.71 2.26 3.34
N ILE A 742 30.13 2.72 4.52
CA ILE A 742 29.25 2.97 5.68
C ILE A 742 29.67 4.29 6.33
N LEU A 743 28.81 5.30 6.20
CA LEU A 743 28.96 6.62 6.76
C LEU A 743 27.93 6.84 7.87
N TRP A 744 28.22 7.75 8.79
CA TRP A 744 27.26 8.17 9.81
C TRP A 744 27.25 9.67 10.00
N ARG A 745 26.17 10.17 10.60
CA ARG A 745 25.98 11.56 10.99
C ARG A 745 25.16 11.61 12.27
N GLY A 746 25.41 12.62 13.10
CA GLY A 746 24.68 12.86 14.35
C GLY A 746 25.55 12.67 15.60
N LYS A 747 25.23 13.43 16.65
CA LYS A 747 25.91 13.35 17.94
C LYS A 747 25.65 12.00 18.60
N GLY A 748 26.51 11.55 19.51
CA GLY A 748 26.31 10.31 20.27
C GLY A 748 26.50 9.02 19.47
N MET A 749 27.04 9.09 18.25
CA MET A 749 27.49 7.92 17.47
C MET A 749 29.00 7.86 17.43
N ARG A 750 29.55 6.72 17.87
CA ARG A 750 30.98 6.43 17.79
C ARG A 750 31.19 5.10 17.10
N GLN A 751 31.77 5.12 15.90
CA GLN A 751 32.17 3.90 15.22
C GLN A 751 33.35 3.26 15.96
N VAL A 752 33.29 1.96 16.20
CA VAL A 752 34.32 1.19 16.91
C VAL A 752 34.95 0.09 16.08
N ARG A 753 34.27 -0.33 15.02
CA ARG A 753 34.77 -1.33 14.08
C ARG A 753 34.35 -0.94 12.69
N TYR A 754 35.25 -1.11 11.72
CA TYR A 754 34.95 -0.93 10.32
C TYR A 754 35.84 -1.81 9.45
N GLU A 755 35.25 -2.77 8.75
CA GLU A 755 36.03 -3.80 8.06
C GLU A 755 35.29 -4.46 6.90
N ARG A 756 36.09 -5.00 5.97
CA ARG A 756 35.64 -5.93 4.94
C ARG A 756 35.71 -7.37 5.48
N CYS A 757 34.63 -8.12 5.32
CA CYS A 757 34.57 -9.52 5.74
C CYS A 757 35.24 -10.45 4.72
N GLY A 758 36.00 -11.43 5.22
CA GLY A 758 36.67 -12.47 4.44
C GLY A 758 35.76 -13.67 4.16
N GLY A 759 36.18 -14.60 3.31
CA GLY A 759 35.46 -15.88 3.09
C GLY A 759 34.22 -15.81 2.19
N TYR A 760 33.62 -14.64 1.99
CA TYR A 760 32.43 -14.46 1.14
C TYR A 760 32.78 -14.18 -0.32
N ARG A 761 32.83 -15.22 -1.15
CA ARG A 761 33.24 -15.15 -2.57
C ARG A 761 32.10 -15.21 -3.59
N LEU A 762 30.85 -15.23 -3.12
CA LEU A 762 29.64 -15.36 -3.95
C LEU A 762 29.50 -14.25 -5.01
N SER A 763 29.94 -13.04 -4.68
CA SER A 763 29.80 -11.84 -5.47
C SER A 763 31.17 -11.32 -5.94
N ASP A 764 31.17 -10.47 -6.97
CA ASP A 764 32.32 -9.65 -7.34
C ASP A 764 32.57 -8.50 -6.35
N HIS A 765 31.69 -8.35 -5.36
CA HIS A 765 31.87 -7.50 -4.17
C HIS A 765 32.13 -8.31 -2.89
N ARG A 766 32.74 -7.68 -1.89
CA ARG A 766 32.93 -8.23 -0.55
C ARG A 766 32.03 -7.52 0.48
N PRO A 767 31.39 -8.25 1.41
CA PRO A 767 30.59 -7.64 2.46
C PRO A 767 31.45 -6.72 3.34
N VAL A 768 30.86 -5.60 3.76
CA VAL A 768 31.47 -4.65 4.69
C VAL A 768 30.59 -4.54 5.92
N ARG A 769 31.21 -4.41 7.09
CA ARG A 769 30.52 -4.15 8.35
C ARG A 769 31.14 -3.01 9.13
N ALA A 770 30.29 -2.33 9.88
CA ALA A 770 30.65 -1.36 10.89
C ALA A 770 29.89 -1.62 12.18
N VAL A 771 30.51 -1.26 13.31
CA VAL A 771 29.88 -1.30 14.63
C VAL A 771 29.94 0.08 15.23
N PHE A 772 28.85 0.52 15.84
CA PHE A 772 28.72 1.80 16.51
C PHE A 772 28.29 1.61 17.96
N HIS A 773 28.82 2.43 18.87
CA HIS A 773 28.10 2.79 20.08
C HIS A 773 27.19 3.96 19.77
N ALA A 774 25.89 3.79 20.02
CA ALA A 774 24.86 4.80 19.89
C ALA A 774 24.32 5.14 21.28
N VAL A 775 24.52 6.38 21.72
CA VAL A 775 23.92 6.90 22.96
C VAL A 775 22.48 7.31 22.65
N CYS A 776 21.53 6.92 23.50
CA CYS A 776 20.11 7.25 23.42
C CYS A 776 19.64 7.91 24.72
N GLU A 777 18.73 8.86 24.61
CA GLU A 777 18.09 9.58 25.73
C GLU A 777 16.88 8.78 26.22
N ARG A 778 16.80 8.49 27.53
CA ARG A 778 15.61 7.89 28.16
C ARG A 778 14.52 8.94 28.34
N GLU A 779 13.26 8.53 28.20
CA GLU A 779 12.13 9.33 28.68
C GLU A 779 11.94 9.02 30.18
N GLU A 780 11.88 10.04 31.03
CA GLU A 780 11.45 9.86 32.42
C GLU A 780 10.00 9.35 32.43
N GLY A 781 9.78 8.22 33.07
CA GLY A 781 8.44 7.70 33.29
C GLY A 781 7.69 8.61 34.24
N VAL A 782 6.52 9.12 33.83
CA VAL A 782 5.52 9.63 34.78
C VAL A 782 5.18 8.46 35.71
N GLY A 783 5.71 8.50 36.93
CA GLY A 783 5.53 7.44 37.91
C GLY A 783 4.10 7.41 38.46
N GLY A 784 3.61 6.18 38.65
CA GLY A 784 2.56 5.82 39.62
C GLY A 784 1.14 6.18 39.25
#